data_AF-A0A8H5AQ53-F1
#
_entry.id   AF-A0A8H5AQ53-F1
#
_cell.length_a   1.000
_cell.length_b   1.000
_cell.length_c   1.000
_cell.angle_alpha   90.00
_cell.angle_beta   90.00
_cell.angle_gamma   90.00
#
_symmetry.space_group_name_H-M   'P 1'
#
loop_
_entity.id
_entity.type
_entity.pdbx_description
1 polymer ?
#
loop_
_entity_poly.entity_id
_entity_poly.type
_entity_poly.pdbx_seq_one_letter_code
_entity_poly.pdbx_strand_id
1 'polypeptide(L)'
;MSTLSHRPPRPKDRYGFEIAIICALSLEADAIEALFDYYWDGDGPPFGKATGDPNAYSTGVIGCHNVVLVRMPGMGKVHAATAASNCRASFPNVKIALVVGVCGVVPFKRNGEEIVLGDVVISEGIIQYDFGQRLPGRFVPKEGPLDSLGRPSQEIRGVLAQAKGIRGSQLLVSEMTRYLSILRQNPELRAEYPGVAYDRLFEASYRHSEDQKSCEQVGCDGRLVPRRRLQAMGPGPAPAIHFGLMASGDSVMKSGEDRDQNTEAKDIVAFEMEGAGVWDVLPCTVIKGACDYADSHKSKVWQRYAAATAAACTKAFLGFWVSSLDQDITGLAANFQNSLSLQSRGSSDQNHSTRAVDEGYVQNAFIVPFSKNGRFVGRDDVLARLQGLLFQEGRRKVALVGLGGIGKTQIALQLAYWIKEKKQNYSVFWVPALSRASFEQACVQIIDACDIPTADNNDAVESVRQYLSSKRAGKWLLVVDNADDMQTVMGSIGVEKSMYRSLPQSDEGRILFTTRYRKVAVSVAGRNILEVPAMGRDEARSYFKEALIQEISSSDEQVIDHLLTLLTHLPLAITQAAAYMNENQITLTEYLQLFENTDRDRIGLLSAEFQDDTRYEQSQDPVATTWFISFNQIRKADELASRILMFLAYVEPKAVPQSMLPKGESQQQMTRAIGMLCGYRFLDRRGSSEVFDMHSLVHVATRSWVAENDSEKEQRQAAIARLSEVFPTDEWENRDVWRQCMPHAIKLLRCTEDDWSKKLCRLGYWAGRCLLVDGQIKEAVKLLEHVVAVRTTALAENHPDRLTSQHALAMVYRDNGQIKEAVKLLEHVVAVGKATLAENHPSRLASQHELAIAYRANGQIKEAVKLLEHVVAVRKTALAENHPDRLTLQHALAMVYRDNGQVKEAVKLLEHVVAVRKTTLAENHPDRLTSQHELAIAYRANGQIKEAVKLLEHVVAVGKTTLAENHPSRLASQHALAGAYRANGQIKEAVKLLEHVVAVGKTALAESHPDQLASKHELAGAYRANGQIKEAVKLLEHVVAVGKTALAENHPDQLASQHELAGAYRANGQIKEAVKLLEHVVAVGKAMLAENHPSRLASQHELAIAYRANGQIKEAVKLLEHVVAVGKTALAENHPDRLASQHELARSHLANRQQNCFIM
;
A
#
# COMPACT_ATOMS: atom_id res chain seq x y z
N MET A 1 60.91 18.72 -29.32
CA MET A 1 60.78 20.19 -29.44
C MET A 1 60.50 20.73 -28.05
N SER A 2 61.37 21.62 -27.59
CA SER A 2 61.29 22.32 -26.30
C SER A 2 59.99 23.10 -26.19
N THR A 3 59.18 22.82 -25.17
CA THR A 3 58.14 23.74 -24.67
C THR A 3 58.28 23.79 -23.16
N LEU A 4 58.56 24.98 -22.66
CA LEU A 4 58.75 25.29 -21.24
C LEU A 4 57.50 24.84 -20.47
N SER A 5 57.67 23.96 -19.48
CA SER A 5 56.64 23.71 -18.48
C SER A 5 56.52 24.98 -17.64
N HIS A 6 55.48 25.77 -17.94
CA HIS A 6 55.11 26.90 -17.09
C HIS A 6 54.67 26.33 -15.75
N ARG A 7 55.55 26.39 -14.76
CA ARG A 7 55.20 26.11 -13.36
C ARG A 7 54.05 27.05 -12.96
N PRO A 8 52.93 26.54 -12.40
CA PRO A 8 51.87 27.40 -11.93
C PRO A 8 52.37 28.31 -10.79
N PRO A 9 51.87 29.55 -10.68
CA PRO A 9 52.22 30.42 -9.57
C PRO A 9 51.79 29.81 -8.23
N ARG A 10 52.54 30.11 -7.16
CA ARG A 10 52.17 29.69 -5.80
C ARG A 10 50.75 30.20 -5.50
N PRO A 11 49.82 29.33 -5.08
CA PRO A 11 48.51 29.76 -4.59
C PRO A 11 48.63 30.82 -3.50
N LYS A 12 47.73 31.82 -3.51
CA LYS A 12 47.66 32.81 -2.41
C LYS A 12 47.21 32.19 -1.10
N ASP A 13 46.38 31.15 -1.19
CA ASP A 13 45.75 30.46 -0.08
C ASP A 13 45.31 29.03 -0.51
N ARG A 14 44.54 28.36 0.35
CA ARG A 14 44.03 27.00 0.13
C ARG A 14 43.01 26.88 -1.02
N TYR A 15 42.49 27.99 -1.54
CA TYR A 15 41.53 27.98 -2.65
C TYR A 15 42.19 27.77 -4.01
N GLY A 16 43.52 27.87 -4.10
CA GLY A 16 44.26 27.65 -5.36
C GLY A 16 44.61 26.18 -5.66
N PHE A 17 44.08 25.22 -4.89
CA PHE A 17 44.28 23.79 -5.10
C PHE A 17 43.00 23.16 -5.68
N GLU A 18 43.09 22.67 -6.92
CA GLU A 18 41.96 22.07 -7.63
C GLU A 18 41.99 20.54 -7.61
N ILE A 19 43.11 19.94 -7.19
CA ILE A 19 43.35 18.50 -7.27
C ILE A 19 43.78 17.99 -5.90
N ALA A 20 43.03 17.03 -5.36
CA ALA A 20 43.43 16.26 -4.19
C ALA A 20 43.91 14.87 -4.62
N ILE A 21 45.00 14.39 -4.04
CA ILE A 21 45.46 13.00 -4.20
C ILE A 21 45.33 12.33 -2.84
N ILE A 22 44.62 11.23 -2.75
CA ILE A 22 44.30 10.56 -1.49
C ILE A 22 44.95 9.18 -1.51
N CYS A 23 45.84 8.93 -0.53
CA CYS A 23 46.58 7.68 -0.39
C CYS A 23 46.32 7.04 0.98
N ALA A 24 46.11 5.73 0.97
CA ALA A 24 45.77 4.96 2.17
C ALA A 24 47.02 4.53 2.96
N LEU A 25 48.10 4.21 2.25
CA LEU A 25 49.36 3.75 2.83
C LEU A 25 50.47 4.78 2.62
N SER A 26 51.40 4.86 3.57
CA SER A 26 52.55 5.76 3.47
C SER A 26 53.36 5.51 2.19
N LEU A 27 53.57 4.25 1.81
CA LEU A 27 54.32 3.91 0.58
C LEU A 27 53.66 4.43 -0.70
N GLU A 28 52.35 4.63 -0.71
CA GLU A 28 51.60 5.15 -1.86
C GLU A 28 51.78 6.67 -1.94
N ALA A 29 51.65 7.34 -0.79
CA ALA A 29 51.87 8.76 -0.65
C ALA A 29 53.33 9.15 -0.98
N ASP A 30 54.31 8.37 -0.51
CA ASP A 30 55.73 8.61 -0.76
C ASP A 30 56.07 8.48 -2.26
N ALA A 31 55.41 7.56 -2.98
CA ALA A 31 55.57 7.42 -4.42
C ALA A 31 54.97 8.60 -5.20
N ILE A 32 53.83 9.16 -4.76
CA ILE A 32 53.26 10.38 -5.35
C ILE A 32 54.12 11.61 -5.04
N GLU A 33 54.57 11.74 -3.80
CA GLU A 33 55.38 12.88 -3.35
C GLU A 33 56.72 12.93 -4.10
N ALA A 34 57.36 11.77 -4.33
CA ALA A 34 58.55 11.67 -5.16
C ALA A 34 58.36 12.12 -6.63
N LEU A 35 57.11 12.27 -7.09
CA LEU A 35 56.76 12.78 -8.41
C LEU A 35 56.34 14.26 -8.41
N PHE A 36 56.37 14.95 -7.27
CA PHE A 36 56.19 16.40 -7.22
C PHE A 36 57.30 17.09 -8.03
N ASP A 37 56.90 17.95 -8.96
CA ASP A 37 57.83 18.82 -9.69
C ASP A 37 58.31 19.97 -8.80
N TYR A 38 57.49 20.34 -7.81
CA TYR A 38 57.82 21.35 -6.81
C TYR A 38 57.06 21.13 -5.50
N TYR A 39 57.66 21.50 -4.37
CA TYR A 39 57.06 21.43 -3.04
C TYR A 39 56.69 22.83 -2.56
N TRP A 40 55.44 23.05 -2.21
CA TRP A 40 55.03 24.32 -1.59
C TRP A 40 55.30 24.33 -0.08
N ASP A 41 55.40 23.15 0.52
CA ASP A 41 55.77 22.98 1.93
C ASP A 41 57.22 23.43 2.15
N GLY A 42 57.41 24.54 2.87
CA GLY A 42 58.72 25.13 3.14
C GLY A 42 59.05 26.41 2.34
N ASP A 43 58.29 26.74 1.30
CA ASP A 43 58.49 27.94 0.45
C ASP A 43 57.52 29.10 0.80
N GLY A 44 57.46 29.50 2.06
CA GLY A 44 56.57 30.57 2.57
C GLY A 44 55.69 30.13 3.75
N PRO A 45 54.68 30.94 4.15
CA PRO A 45 53.77 30.58 5.23
C PRO A 45 53.02 29.27 4.91
N PRO A 46 52.78 28.40 5.91
CA PRO A 46 52.01 27.19 5.71
C PRO A 46 50.57 27.55 5.34
N PHE A 47 49.99 26.84 4.36
CA PHE A 47 48.59 27.05 3.96
C PHE A 47 47.58 26.72 5.07
N GLY A 48 47.98 25.91 6.05
CA GLY A 48 47.15 25.51 7.18
C GLY A 48 46.06 24.52 6.79
N LYS A 49 45.06 24.36 7.67
CA LYS A 49 43.87 23.52 7.48
C LYS A 49 42.69 24.10 8.24
N ALA A 50 41.48 23.65 7.94
CA ALA A 50 40.26 24.11 8.60
C ALA A 50 40.27 23.72 10.08
N THR A 51 39.58 24.51 10.92
CA THR A 51 39.48 24.23 12.35
C THR A 51 38.82 22.87 12.57
N GLY A 52 39.48 22.00 13.35
CA GLY A 52 38.99 20.65 13.65
C GLY A 52 39.37 19.58 12.63
N ASP A 53 40.08 19.94 11.55
CA ASP A 53 40.58 18.97 10.57
C ASP A 53 41.78 18.16 11.13
N PRO A 54 41.67 16.83 11.29
CA PRO A 54 42.76 15.97 11.77
C PRO A 54 43.73 15.52 10.68
N ASN A 55 43.47 15.76 9.39
CA ASN A 55 44.27 15.25 8.28
C ASN A 55 45.70 15.82 8.24
N ALA A 56 46.58 15.06 7.62
CA ALA A 56 47.94 15.48 7.25
C ALA A 56 48.01 15.69 5.74
N TYR A 57 48.56 16.84 5.34
CA TYR A 57 48.66 17.26 3.95
C TYR A 57 50.12 17.54 3.56
N SER A 58 50.49 17.17 2.34
CA SER A 58 51.62 17.76 1.61
C SER A 58 51.08 18.57 0.44
N THR A 59 51.65 19.73 0.16
CA THR A 59 51.24 20.60 -0.94
C THR A 59 52.36 20.79 -1.95
N GLY A 60 52.05 20.67 -3.23
CA GLY A 60 53.06 20.74 -4.28
C GLY A 60 52.48 20.97 -5.67
N VAL A 61 53.32 20.70 -6.67
CA VAL A 61 53.00 20.83 -8.09
C VAL A 61 53.25 19.51 -8.79
N ILE A 62 52.30 19.09 -9.62
CA ILE A 62 52.48 18.01 -10.59
C ILE A 62 52.04 18.53 -11.97
N GLY A 63 52.98 18.62 -12.91
CA GLY A 63 52.75 19.22 -14.23
C GLY A 63 52.41 20.71 -14.12
N CYS A 64 51.25 21.10 -14.66
CA CYS A 64 50.71 22.46 -14.54
C CYS A 64 49.75 22.64 -13.36
N HIS A 65 49.60 21.64 -12.49
CA HIS A 65 48.56 21.62 -11.45
C HIS A 65 49.13 21.82 -10.05
N ASN A 66 48.48 22.69 -9.26
CA ASN A 66 48.66 22.74 -7.81
C ASN A 66 47.89 21.59 -7.16
N VAL A 67 48.60 20.69 -6.48
CA VAL A 67 48.04 19.48 -5.90
C VAL A 67 48.18 19.48 -4.37
N VAL A 68 47.18 18.92 -3.70
CA VAL A 68 47.26 18.56 -2.28
C VAL A 68 47.24 17.05 -2.13
N LEU A 69 48.26 16.50 -1.47
CA LEU A 69 48.36 15.08 -1.12
C LEU A 69 47.85 14.87 0.29
N VAL A 70 46.86 13.98 0.44
CA VAL A 70 46.24 13.59 1.72
C VAL A 70 46.77 12.23 2.14
N ARG A 71 47.37 12.18 3.33
CA ARG A 71 47.81 10.93 3.97
C ARG A 71 46.70 10.44 4.90
N MET A 72 46.06 9.34 4.57
CA MET A 72 44.98 8.79 5.40
C MET A 72 45.54 8.17 6.69
N PRO A 73 44.80 8.26 7.82
CA PRO A 73 45.22 7.65 9.09
C PRO A 73 45.06 6.13 9.12
N GLY A 74 44.33 5.55 8.16
CA GLY A 74 44.10 4.12 8.03
C GLY A 74 43.29 3.80 6.78
N MET A 75 43.28 2.52 6.37
CA MET A 75 42.52 2.02 5.22
C MET A 75 41.01 1.95 5.48
N GLY A 76 40.23 1.78 4.41
CA GLY A 76 38.78 1.56 4.47
C GLY A 76 37.93 2.80 4.20
N LYS A 77 36.65 2.59 3.90
CA LYS A 77 35.73 3.62 3.37
C LYS A 77 35.48 4.73 4.39
N VAL A 78 35.36 4.41 5.68
CA VAL A 78 35.11 5.39 6.74
C VAL A 78 36.27 6.39 6.87
N HIS A 79 37.51 5.89 6.88
CA HIS A 79 38.69 6.74 6.92
C HIS A 79 38.81 7.57 5.64
N ALA A 80 38.53 6.97 4.48
CA ALA A 80 38.56 7.66 3.18
C ALA A 80 37.53 8.79 3.11
N ALA A 81 36.28 8.54 3.51
CA ALA A 81 35.20 9.53 3.55
C ALA A 81 35.51 10.67 4.52
N THR A 82 36.05 10.33 5.70
CA THR A 82 36.45 11.33 6.70
C THR A 82 37.60 12.20 6.18
N ALA A 83 38.62 11.57 5.58
CA ALA A 83 39.75 12.27 4.98
C ALA A 83 39.29 13.19 3.84
N ALA A 84 38.43 12.71 2.94
CA ALA A 84 37.87 13.48 1.83
C ALA A 84 37.01 14.65 2.33
N SER A 85 36.18 14.45 3.36
CA SER A 85 35.28 15.49 3.89
C SER A 85 36.06 16.63 4.52
N ASN A 86 37.05 16.28 5.34
CA ASN A 86 37.97 17.23 5.92
C ASN A 86 38.85 17.92 4.86
N CYS A 87 39.29 17.19 3.83
CA CYS A 87 39.98 17.77 2.68
C CYS A 87 39.12 18.79 1.93
N ARG A 88 37.85 18.49 1.70
CA ARG A 88 36.92 19.44 1.07
C ARG A 88 36.70 20.69 1.94
N ALA A 89 36.66 20.53 3.26
CA ALA A 89 36.58 21.67 4.18
C ALA A 89 37.88 22.49 4.18
N SER A 90 39.04 21.82 4.06
CA SER A 90 40.34 22.47 4.10
C SER A 90 40.78 23.09 2.78
N PHE A 91 40.41 22.49 1.65
CA PHE A 91 40.72 22.92 0.29
C PHE A 91 39.42 22.96 -0.50
N PRO A 92 38.62 24.04 -0.37
CA PRO A 92 37.24 24.08 -0.86
C PRO A 92 37.08 24.00 -2.37
N ASN A 93 38.14 24.32 -3.13
CA ASN A 93 38.11 24.37 -4.59
C ASN A 93 38.63 23.08 -5.26
N VAL A 94 38.81 22.00 -4.50
CA VAL A 94 39.13 20.69 -5.07
C VAL A 94 38.00 20.24 -6.00
N LYS A 95 38.31 20.11 -7.29
CA LYS A 95 37.40 19.69 -8.36
C LYS A 95 37.44 18.18 -8.58
N ILE A 96 38.61 17.57 -8.40
CA ILE A 96 38.81 16.13 -8.53
C ILE A 96 39.68 15.59 -7.40
N ALA A 97 39.26 14.47 -6.82
CA ALA A 97 40.08 13.63 -5.97
C ALA A 97 40.60 12.41 -6.76
N LEU A 98 41.90 12.14 -6.69
CA LEU A 98 42.51 10.93 -7.24
C LEU A 98 42.83 9.98 -6.10
N VAL A 99 42.14 8.84 -6.04
CA VAL A 99 42.39 7.82 -5.02
C VAL A 99 43.48 6.89 -5.55
N VAL A 100 44.69 7.07 -5.05
CA VAL A 100 45.90 6.42 -5.60
C VAL A 100 46.46 5.41 -4.62
N GLY A 101 46.78 4.22 -5.11
CA GLY A 101 47.36 3.19 -4.27
C GLY A 101 47.45 1.82 -4.93
N VAL A 102 47.36 0.76 -4.13
CA VAL A 102 47.39 -0.63 -4.60
C VAL A 102 46.03 -1.32 -4.47
N CYS A 103 45.80 -2.34 -5.27
CA CYS A 103 44.56 -3.13 -5.27
C CYS A 103 44.82 -4.61 -5.60
N GLY A 104 43.81 -5.44 -5.30
CA GLY A 104 43.73 -6.79 -5.86
C GLY A 104 43.00 -6.75 -7.20
N VAL A 105 43.54 -7.41 -8.23
CA VAL A 105 42.96 -7.39 -9.59
C VAL A 105 42.31 -8.72 -9.96
N VAL A 106 41.35 -8.67 -10.88
CA VAL A 106 40.89 -9.88 -11.55
C VAL A 106 41.95 -10.32 -12.56
N PRO A 107 42.27 -11.62 -12.68
CA PRO A 107 43.35 -12.06 -13.55
C PRO A 107 43.02 -11.93 -15.03
N PHE A 108 41.75 -12.07 -15.39
CA PHE A 108 41.24 -11.96 -16.75
C PHE A 108 39.97 -11.13 -16.77
N LYS A 109 39.89 -10.16 -17.67
CA LYS A 109 38.65 -9.47 -17.98
C LYS A 109 37.70 -10.41 -18.75
N ARG A 110 36.42 -10.05 -18.81
CA ARG A 110 35.40 -10.80 -19.55
C ARG A 110 35.70 -11.00 -21.04
N ASN A 111 36.44 -10.06 -21.65
CA ASN A 111 36.90 -10.14 -23.04
C ASN A 111 38.14 -11.05 -23.22
N GLY A 112 38.64 -11.68 -22.16
CA GLY A 112 39.85 -12.51 -22.15
C GLY A 112 41.17 -11.74 -22.06
N GLU A 113 41.13 -10.41 -21.91
CA GLU A 113 42.33 -9.60 -21.68
C GLU A 113 42.96 -9.92 -20.32
N GLU A 114 44.27 -10.16 -20.33
CA GLU A 114 45.03 -10.60 -19.18
C GLU A 114 45.60 -9.41 -18.39
N ILE A 115 45.30 -9.34 -17.08
CA ILE A 115 45.84 -8.33 -16.15
C ILE A 115 46.90 -8.99 -15.27
N VAL A 116 48.14 -8.50 -15.34
CA VAL A 116 49.30 -9.06 -14.58
C VAL A 116 49.66 -8.17 -13.40
N LEU A 117 50.41 -8.69 -12.42
CA LEU A 117 50.86 -7.88 -11.29
C LEU A 117 51.78 -6.75 -11.76
N GLY A 118 51.62 -5.58 -11.16
CA GLY A 118 52.27 -4.34 -11.59
C GLY A 118 51.49 -3.53 -12.63
N ASP A 119 50.54 -4.11 -13.38
CA ASP A 119 49.61 -3.35 -14.23
C ASP A 119 48.80 -2.34 -13.40
N VAL A 120 48.26 -1.31 -14.06
CA VAL A 120 47.46 -0.26 -13.41
C VAL A 120 46.02 -0.34 -13.90
N VAL A 121 45.08 -0.15 -12.97
CA VAL A 121 43.65 -0.07 -13.27
C VAL A 121 43.15 1.34 -12.96
N ILE A 122 42.38 1.93 -13.87
CA ILE A 122 41.71 3.22 -13.73
C ILE A 122 40.20 2.99 -13.71
N SER A 123 39.52 3.46 -12.67
CA SER A 123 38.08 3.25 -12.49
C SER A 123 37.25 4.03 -13.50
N GLU A 124 36.28 3.36 -14.10
CA GLU A 124 35.17 4.01 -14.84
C GLU A 124 33.93 4.27 -13.98
N GLY A 125 33.91 3.63 -12.81
CA GLY A 125 32.83 3.64 -11.84
C GLY A 125 33.20 2.72 -10.70
N ILE A 126 32.49 2.87 -9.58
CA ILE A 126 32.73 2.12 -8.36
C ILE A 126 31.46 1.34 -8.00
N ILE A 127 31.63 0.09 -7.60
CA ILE A 127 30.55 -0.76 -7.09
C ILE A 127 30.86 -1.13 -5.66
N GLN A 128 29.94 -0.84 -4.74
CA GLN A 128 30.11 -1.22 -3.35
C GLN A 128 29.72 -2.69 -3.14
N TYR A 129 30.67 -3.60 -3.30
CA TYR A 129 30.41 -5.04 -3.38
C TYR A 129 30.03 -5.68 -2.04
N ASP A 130 30.29 -5.00 -0.92
CA ASP A 130 29.97 -5.45 0.44
C ASP A 130 28.82 -4.68 1.09
N PHE A 131 28.07 -3.89 0.31
CA PHE A 131 26.86 -3.22 0.78
C PHE A 131 25.59 -4.02 0.48
N GLY A 132 25.00 -4.60 1.52
CA GLY A 132 23.97 -5.61 1.32
C GLY A 132 23.66 -6.41 2.57
N GLN A 133 22.85 -7.45 2.41
CA GLN A 133 22.48 -8.37 3.48
C GLN A 133 23.30 -9.65 3.40
N ARG A 134 23.94 -10.03 4.50
CA ARG A 134 24.61 -11.33 4.63
C ARG A 134 23.59 -12.36 5.11
N LEU A 135 23.31 -13.37 4.27
CA LEU A 135 22.50 -14.54 4.60
C LEU A 135 23.41 -15.76 4.82
N PRO A 136 22.92 -16.86 5.42
CA PRO A 136 23.69 -18.09 5.49
C PRO A 136 24.14 -18.55 4.09
N GLY A 137 25.46 -18.58 3.84
CA GLY A 137 26.06 -19.04 2.58
C GLY A 137 25.94 -18.09 1.38
N ARG A 138 25.34 -16.90 1.51
CA ARG A 138 25.27 -15.93 0.40
C ARG A 138 25.22 -14.48 0.86
N PHE A 139 25.77 -13.59 0.06
CA PHE A 139 25.62 -12.15 0.24
C PHE A 139 24.68 -11.59 -0.82
N VAL A 140 23.67 -10.85 -0.39
CA VAL A 140 22.70 -10.20 -1.28
C VAL A 140 23.05 -8.71 -1.32
N PRO A 141 23.70 -8.22 -2.39
CA PRO A 141 24.00 -6.80 -2.52
C PRO A 141 22.71 -5.98 -2.59
N LYS A 142 22.74 -4.75 -2.05
CA LYS A 142 21.70 -3.76 -2.27
C LYS A 142 22.00 -3.03 -3.58
N GLU A 143 21.05 -3.06 -4.51
CA GLU A 143 21.24 -2.57 -5.89
C GLU A 143 20.18 -1.54 -6.30
N GLY A 144 19.61 -0.82 -5.32
CA GLY A 144 18.69 0.28 -5.59
C GLY A 144 19.41 1.51 -6.18
N PRO A 145 18.69 2.40 -6.88
CA PRO A 145 19.24 3.69 -7.34
C PRO A 145 19.78 4.57 -6.20
N LEU A 146 19.27 4.40 -4.98
CA LEU A 146 19.74 5.09 -3.77
C LEU A 146 20.89 4.38 -3.06
N ASP A 147 21.13 3.10 -3.39
CA ASP A 147 22.17 2.26 -2.79
C ASP A 147 23.39 2.10 -3.72
N SER A 148 23.26 2.53 -4.98
CA SER A 148 24.31 2.44 -6.00
C SER A 148 25.04 3.77 -6.12
N LEU A 149 26.37 3.72 -6.14
CA LEU A 149 27.19 4.90 -6.43
C LEU A 149 26.89 5.37 -7.85
N GLY A 150 26.54 6.65 -7.99
CA GLY A 150 26.21 7.26 -9.27
C GLY A 150 27.37 7.25 -10.27
N ARG A 151 27.10 7.63 -11.52
CA ARG A 151 28.14 7.74 -12.56
C ARG A 151 29.13 8.87 -12.24
N PRO A 152 30.42 8.77 -12.65
CA PRO A 152 31.34 9.88 -12.51
C PRO A 152 30.85 11.13 -13.27
N SER A 153 31.34 12.30 -12.83
CA SER A 153 30.98 13.59 -13.43
C SER A 153 31.26 13.62 -14.94
N GLN A 154 30.56 14.48 -15.66
CA GLN A 154 30.73 14.58 -17.12
C GLN A 154 32.17 14.92 -17.51
N GLU A 155 32.84 15.78 -16.74
CA GLU A 155 34.25 16.17 -16.94
C GLU A 155 35.19 14.96 -16.79
N ILE A 156 35.04 14.19 -15.71
CA ILE A 156 35.81 12.96 -15.48
C ILE A 156 35.57 11.95 -16.62
N ARG A 157 34.32 11.76 -17.02
CA ARG A 157 33.99 10.85 -18.14
C ARG A 157 34.59 11.31 -19.47
N GLY A 158 34.64 12.61 -19.71
CA GLY A 158 35.30 13.20 -20.88
C GLY A 158 36.80 12.91 -20.90
N VAL A 159 37.49 13.14 -19.78
CA VAL A 159 38.92 12.86 -19.62
C VAL A 159 39.22 11.37 -19.77
N LEU A 160 38.41 10.49 -19.15
CA LEU A 160 38.54 9.04 -19.30
C LEU A 160 38.35 8.61 -20.77
N ALA A 161 37.37 9.16 -21.48
CA ALA A 161 37.17 8.85 -22.89
C ALA A 161 38.38 9.29 -23.74
N GLN A 162 38.95 10.46 -23.46
CA GLN A 162 40.15 10.94 -24.14
C GLN A 162 41.37 10.05 -23.86
N ALA A 163 41.58 9.66 -22.60
CA ALA A 163 42.69 8.81 -22.16
C ALA A 163 42.61 7.39 -22.75
N LYS A 164 41.39 6.86 -22.98
CA LYS A 164 41.18 5.56 -23.62
C LYS A 164 41.35 5.55 -25.13
N GLY A 165 41.15 6.70 -25.78
CA GLY A 165 41.33 6.80 -27.23
C GLY A 165 42.73 6.37 -27.65
N ILE A 166 42.91 5.92 -28.89
CA ILE A 166 44.18 5.32 -29.39
C ILE A 166 45.40 6.18 -29.03
N ARG A 167 45.35 7.48 -29.32
CA ARG A 167 46.44 8.43 -29.01
C ARG A 167 46.62 8.64 -27.50
N GLY A 168 45.51 8.75 -26.77
CA GLY A 168 45.53 8.95 -25.32
C GLY A 168 46.17 7.76 -24.61
N SER A 169 45.78 6.54 -24.99
CA SER A 169 46.32 5.31 -24.39
C SER A 169 47.82 5.16 -24.65
N GLN A 170 48.28 5.44 -25.88
CA GLN A 170 49.70 5.43 -26.21
C GLN A 170 50.50 6.45 -25.39
N LEU A 171 49.97 7.67 -25.26
CA LEU A 171 50.61 8.73 -24.47
C LEU A 171 50.66 8.37 -22.98
N LEU A 172 49.55 7.87 -22.44
CA LEU A 172 49.42 7.49 -21.04
C LEU A 172 50.41 6.37 -20.68
N VAL A 173 50.52 5.33 -21.50
CA VAL A 173 51.50 4.24 -21.33
C VAL A 173 52.94 4.75 -21.45
N SER A 174 53.21 5.60 -22.45
CA SER A 174 54.56 6.14 -22.66
C SER A 174 55.04 7.02 -21.51
N GLU A 175 54.20 7.95 -21.03
CA GLU A 175 54.54 8.83 -19.92
C GLU A 175 54.59 8.08 -18.59
N MET A 176 53.66 7.15 -18.33
CA MET A 176 53.72 6.28 -17.17
C MET A 176 55.05 5.49 -17.12
N THR A 177 55.47 4.92 -18.25
CA THR A 177 56.75 4.18 -18.32
C THR A 177 57.94 5.07 -17.99
N ARG A 178 57.92 6.33 -18.45
CA ARG A 178 58.95 7.32 -18.15
C ARG A 178 58.99 7.68 -16.67
N TYR A 179 57.84 7.99 -16.07
CA TYR A 179 57.75 8.32 -14.64
C TYR A 179 58.09 7.14 -13.73
N LEU A 180 57.69 5.92 -14.12
CA LEU A 180 58.07 4.71 -13.40
C LEU A 180 59.58 4.51 -13.39
N SER A 181 60.27 4.78 -14.51
CA SER A 181 61.73 4.72 -14.56
C SER A 181 62.39 5.67 -13.56
N ILE A 182 61.82 6.88 -13.39
CA ILE A 182 62.28 7.86 -12.38
C ILE A 182 62.07 7.31 -10.97
N LEU A 183 60.89 6.78 -10.67
CA LEU A 183 60.60 6.23 -9.34
C LEU A 183 61.47 5.03 -8.97
N ARG A 184 61.80 4.18 -9.96
CA ARG A 184 62.69 3.02 -9.79
C ARG A 184 64.14 3.40 -9.50
N GLN A 185 64.58 4.58 -9.93
CA GLN A 185 65.92 5.08 -9.66
C GLN A 185 66.05 5.67 -8.25
N ASN A 186 64.94 5.93 -7.57
CA ASN A 186 64.97 6.38 -6.18
C ASN A 186 65.13 5.17 -5.23
N PRO A 187 66.30 5.00 -4.59
CA PRO A 187 66.56 3.85 -3.72
C PRO A 187 65.70 3.85 -2.44
N GLU A 188 65.17 5.01 -2.02
CA GLU A 188 64.35 5.12 -0.81
C GLU A 188 62.97 4.48 -0.99
N LEU A 189 62.42 4.53 -2.21
CA LEU A 189 61.12 3.94 -2.52
C LEU A 189 61.17 2.41 -2.60
N ARG A 190 62.33 1.83 -2.96
CA ARG A 190 62.54 0.38 -3.18
C ARG A 190 61.49 -0.22 -4.13
N ALA A 191 61.16 0.52 -5.19
CA ALA A 191 60.16 0.13 -6.19
C ALA A 191 60.76 -0.75 -7.30
N GLU A 192 61.65 -1.70 -6.97
CA GLU A 192 62.23 -2.61 -7.94
C GLU A 192 61.18 -3.58 -8.50
N TYR A 193 61.33 -3.98 -9.77
CA TYR A 193 60.43 -4.96 -10.36
C TYR A 193 60.68 -6.33 -9.73
N PRO A 194 59.68 -6.97 -9.08
CA PRO A 194 59.90 -8.23 -8.35
C PRO A 194 60.33 -9.40 -9.23
N GLY A 195 59.96 -9.40 -10.51
CA GLY A 195 60.28 -10.48 -11.46
C GLY A 195 59.11 -11.43 -11.72
N VAL A 196 59.10 -12.03 -12.92
CA VAL A 196 57.99 -12.91 -13.39
C VAL A 196 57.77 -14.14 -12.51
N ALA A 197 58.80 -14.61 -11.79
CA ALA A 197 58.70 -15.77 -10.90
C ALA A 197 57.86 -15.50 -9.62
N TYR A 198 57.62 -14.22 -9.30
CA TYR A 198 56.81 -13.78 -8.16
C TYR A 198 55.40 -13.37 -8.58
N ASP A 199 55.06 -13.42 -9.88
CA ASP A 199 53.69 -13.29 -10.36
C ASP A 199 53.06 -14.70 -10.46
N ARG A 200 52.45 -15.13 -9.35
CA ARG A 200 51.89 -16.47 -9.19
C ARG A 200 50.37 -16.40 -9.02
N LEU A 201 49.65 -16.80 -10.06
CA LEU A 201 48.20 -16.99 -10.00
C LEU A 201 47.89 -18.48 -9.80
N PHE A 202 47.27 -18.83 -8.68
CA PHE A 202 46.73 -20.16 -8.45
C PHE A 202 45.30 -20.29 -8.99
N GLU A 203 44.83 -21.53 -9.18
CA GLU A 203 43.42 -21.80 -9.46
C GLU A 203 42.52 -21.21 -8.36
N ALA A 204 41.38 -20.63 -8.73
CA ALA A 204 40.52 -19.85 -7.82
C ALA A 204 40.02 -20.62 -6.58
N SER A 205 39.89 -21.94 -6.71
CA SER A 205 39.47 -22.87 -5.64
C SER A 205 40.60 -23.27 -4.68
N TYR A 206 41.87 -23.01 -5.04
CA TYR A 206 43.00 -23.29 -4.17
C TYR A 206 43.02 -22.27 -3.02
N ARG A 207 43.08 -22.74 -1.78
CA ARG A 207 43.01 -21.90 -0.58
C ARG A 207 44.35 -21.90 0.13
N HIS A 208 44.78 -20.72 0.54
CA HIS A 208 45.93 -20.56 1.40
C HIS A 208 45.65 -21.17 2.78
N SER A 209 46.54 -22.03 3.28
CA SER A 209 46.28 -22.83 4.49
C SER A 209 46.47 -22.08 5.81
N GLU A 210 47.26 -21.00 5.83
CA GLU A 210 47.48 -20.17 7.03
C GLU A 210 47.40 -18.65 6.72
N ASP A 211 46.32 -17.98 7.11
CA ASP A 211 46.00 -16.58 6.75
C ASP A 211 47.02 -15.51 7.17
N GLN A 212 47.97 -15.83 8.06
CA GLN A 212 48.95 -14.88 8.61
C GLN A 212 50.37 -15.05 8.04
N LYS A 213 50.62 -16.12 7.29
CA LYS A 213 51.92 -16.40 6.67
C LYS A 213 51.88 -16.10 5.18
N SER A 214 53.02 -15.81 4.57
CA SER A 214 53.10 -15.64 3.12
C SER A 214 53.13 -16.99 2.39
N CYS A 215 52.81 -16.99 1.10
CA CYS A 215 52.88 -18.19 0.26
C CYS A 215 54.25 -18.88 0.31
N GLU A 216 55.34 -18.10 0.46
CA GLU A 216 56.71 -18.64 0.60
C GLU A 216 56.95 -19.31 1.96
N GLN A 217 56.34 -18.79 3.02
CA GLN A 217 56.44 -19.34 4.38
C GLN A 217 55.60 -20.61 4.54
N VAL A 218 54.48 -20.68 3.84
CA VAL A 218 53.56 -21.83 3.85
C VAL A 218 53.98 -22.91 2.85
N GLY A 219 54.66 -22.53 1.77
CA GLY A 219 55.06 -23.46 0.72
C GLY A 219 53.89 -23.88 -0.17
N CYS A 220 53.04 -22.93 -0.58
CA CYS A 220 51.90 -23.19 -1.45
C CYS A 220 52.31 -23.94 -2.73
N ASP A 221 51.69 -25.09 -2.96
CA ASP A 221 51.97 -26.07 -4.01
C ASP A 221 50.81 -26.24 -5.02
N GLY A 222 49.82 -25.34 -4.97
CA GLY A 222 48.66 -25.36 -5.84
C GLY A 222 49.01 -25.23 -7.32
N ARG A 223 48.06 -25.63 -8.19
CA ARG A 223 48.23 -25.52 -9.64
C ARG A 223 48.22 -24.05 -10.07
N LEU A 224 49.29 -23.64 -10.76
CA LEU A 224 49.40 -22.31 -11.34
C LEU A 224 48.63 -22.21 -12.66
N VAL A 225 47.92 -21.10 -12.84
CA VAL A 225 47.22 -20.76 -14.07
C VAL A 225 48.22 -20.15 -15.06
N PRO A 226 48.33 -20.68 -16.30
CA PRO A 226 49.26 -20.16 -17.30
C PRO A 226 49.00 -18.70 -17.67
N ARG A 227 50.07 -17.90 -17.78
CA ARG A 227 50.03 -16.46 -18.07
C ARG A 227 50.68 -16.14 -19.41
N ARG A 228 49.88 -15.83 -20.44
CA ARG A 228 50.38 -15.67 -21.83
C ARG A 228 51.26 -14.44 -21.98
N ARG A 229 50.86 -13.31 -21.36
CA ARG A 229 51.65 -12.06 -21.37
C ARG A 229 53.00 -12.21 -20.68
N LEU A 230 53.09 -13.01 -19.61
CA LEU A 230 54.35 -13.27 -18.92
C LEU A 230 55.26 -14.25 -19.69
N GLN A 231 54.69 -15.16 -20.48
CA GLN A 231 55.44 -16.08 -21.34
C GLN A 231 55.94 -15.40 -22.63
N ALA A 232 55.21 -14.41 -23.14
CA ALA A 232 55.54 -13.70 -24.38
C ALA A 232 56.51 -12.52 -24.19
N MET A 233 56.57 -11.93 -23.00
CA MET A 233 57.44 -10.79 -22.69
C MET A 233 58.73 -11.25 -21.99
N GLY A 234 59.87 -10.65 -22.36
CA GLY A 234 61.19 -10.93 -21.78
C GLY A 234 61.33 -10.53 -20.29
N PRO A 235 62.54 -10.26 -19.76
CA PRO A 235 62.81 -10.15 -18.31
C PRO A 235 62.11 -9.02 -17.52
N GLY A 236 61.15 -8.31 -18.10
CA GLY A 236 60.37 -7.26 -17.44
C GLY A 236 59.30 -6.67 -18.36
N PRO A 237 58.03 -7.13 -18.32
CA PRO A 237 56.96 -6.54 -19.10
C PRO A 237 56.72 -5.08 -18.67
N ALA A 238 56.49 -4.19 -19.64
CA ALA A 238 55.99 -2.86 -19.34
C ALA A 238 54.56 -2.99 -18.76
N PRO A 239 54.24 -2.32 -17.64
CA PRO A 239 52.89 -2.32 -17.09
C PRO A 239 51.87 -1.83 -18.12
N ALA A 240 50.76 -2.55 -18.25
CA ALA A 240 49.61 -2.12 -19.04
C ALA A 240 48.64 -1.31 -18.18
N ILE A 241 47.78 -0.54 -18.84
CA ILE A 241 46.75 0.27 -18.20
C ILE A 241 45.39 -0.26 -18.62
N HIS A 242 44.56 -0.57 -17.62
CA HIS A 242 43.24 -1.15 -17.78
C HIS A 242 42.18 -0.19 -17.29
N PHE A 243 41.09 -0.05 -18.05
CA PHE A 243 39.90 0.67 -17.61
C PHE A 243 38.78 -0.33 -17.32
N GLY A 244 38.00 -0.07 -16.27
CA GLY A 244 36.81 -0.85 -15.95
C GLY A 244 36.16 -0.48 -14.62
N LEU A 245 35.16 -1.25 -14.21
CA LEU A 245 34.46 -1.05 -12.94
C LEU A 245 35.29 -1.61 -11.77
N MET A 246 35.44 -0.81 -10.71
CA MET A 246 36.14 -1.24 -9.50
C MET A 246 35.17 -1.59 -8.39
N ALA A 247 35.40 -2.70 -7.70
CA ALA A 247 34.69 -3.04 -6.48
C ALA A 247 35.37 -2.38 -5.28
N SER A 248 34.59 -1.69 -4.46
CA SER A 248 35.06 -1.00 -3.25
C SER A 248 34.32 -1.51 -2.01
N GLY A 249 35.02 -1.78 -0.91
CA GLY A 249 34.41 -2.29 0.31
C GLY A 249 35.30 -2.19 1.55
N ASP A 250 34.73 -2.34 2.74
CA ASP A 250 35.47 -2.47 4.00
C ASP A 250 35.96 -3.92 4.22
N SER A 251 35.37 -4.87 3.49
CA SER A 251 35.87 -6.24 3.41
C SER A 251 37.06 -6.32 2.43
N VAL A 252 38.08 -7.13 2.77
CA VAL A 252 39.16 -7.45 1.82
C VAL A 252 38.76 -8.70 1.04
N MET A 253 38.77 -8.63 -0.30
CA MET A 253 38.55 -9.81 -1.12
C MET A 253 39.74 -10.78 -1.00
N LYS A 254 39.48 -11.94 -0.39
CA LYS A 254 40.43 -13.05 -0.17
C LYS A 254 39.94 -14.39 -0.74
N SER A 255 38.87 -14.39 -1.53
CA SER A 255 38.26 -15.59 -2.09
C SER A 255 38.31 -15.49 -3.62
N GLY A 256 39.11 -16.35 -4.26
CA GLY A 256 39.19 -16.39 -5.72
C GLY A 256 37.84 -16.76 -6.36
N GLU A 257 37.08 -17.65 -5.70
CA GLU A 257 35.74 -18.04 -6.12
C GLU A 257 34.75 -16.86 -6.06
N ASP A 258 34.72 -16.12 -4.94
CA ASP A 258 33.82 -14.95 -4.82
C ASP A 258 34.25 -13.81 -5.74
N ARG A 259 35.56 -13.62 -5.95
CA ARG A 259 36.10 -12.67 -6.95
C ARG A 259 35.55 -12.99 -8.33
N ASP A 260 35.64 -14.24 -8.76
CA ASP A 260 35.20 -14.66 -10.10
C ASP A 260 33.67 -14.53 -10.25
N GLN A 261 32.90 -14.89 -9.22
CA GLN A 261 31.45 -14.69 -9.19
C GLN A 261 31.06 -13.20 -9.30
N ASN A 262 31.72 -12.32 -8.55
CA ASN A 262 31.48 -10.87 -8.61
C ASN A 262 31.85 -10.31 -10.00
N THR A 263 32.93 -10.82 -10.60
CA THR A 263 33.37 -10.44 -11.95
C THR A 263 32.35 -10.84 -13.01
N GLU A 264 31.83 -12.08 -12.95
CA GLU A 264 30.81 -12.57 -13.88
C GLU A 264 29.50 -11.77 -13.76
N ALA A 265 29.12 -11.39 -12.54
CA ALA A 265 27.90 -10.64 -12.29
C ALA A 265 27.97 -9.17 -12.72
N LYS A 266 29.13 -8.50 -12.54
CA LYS A 266 29.21 -7.03 -12.59
C LYS A 266 30.36 -6.46 -13.44
N ASP A 267 31.10 -7.30 -14.15
CA ASP A 267 32.25 -6.91 -14.99
C ASP A 267 33.31 -6.09 -14.24
N ILE A 268 33.55 -6.49 -12.98
CA ILE A 268 34.55 -5.87 -12.10
C ILE A 268 35.96 -6.24 -12.57
N VAL A 269 36.88 -5.27 -12.55
CA VAL A 269 38.29 -5.49 -12.95
C VAL A 269 39.28 -5.43 -11.77
N ALA A 270 38.90 -4.83 -10.65
CA ALA A 270 39.74 -4.73 -9.46
C ALA A 270 38.92 -4.54 -8.18
N PHE A 271 39.54 -4.85 -7.03
CA PHE A 271 39.00 -4.74 -5.68
C PHE A 271 39.91 -3.84 -4.82
N GLU A 272 39.33 -2.77 -4.28
CA GLU A 272 40.00 -1.79 -3.40
C GLU A 272 39.08 -1.40 -2.23
N MET A 273 39.54 -0.53 -1.31
CA MET A 273 38.83 -0.30 -0.04
C MET A 273 38.49 1.16 0.28
N GLU A 274 38.88 2.12 -0.56
CA GLU A 274 38.79 3.55 -0.26
C GLU A 274 37.81 4.30 -1.15
N GLY A 275 37.73 3.91 -2.42
CA GLY A 275 37.07 4.67 -3.48
C GLY A 275 35.62 5.02 -3.19
N ALA A 276 34.81 4.08 -2.68
CA ALA A 276 33.41 4.34 -2.33
C ALA A 276 33.27 5.44 -1.26
N GLY A 277 34.17 5.49 -0.29
CA GLY A 277 34.12 6.51 0.76
C GLY A 277 34.44 7.91 0.24
N VAL A 278 35.37 8.03 -0.72
CA VAL A 278 35.69 9.33 -1.34
C VAL A 278 34.58 9.76 -2.30
N TRP A 279 33.99 8.82 -3.03
CA TRP A 279 32.96 9.07 -4.06
C TRP A 279 31.73 9.81 -3.53
N ASP A 280 31.31 9.52 -2.30
CA ASP A 280 30.17 10.18 -1.64
C ASP A 280 30.47 11.65 -1.25
N VAL A 281 31.74 12.07 -1.32
CA VAL A 281 32.19 13.36 -0.78
C VAL A 281 32.77 14.29 -1.85
N LEU A 282 33.60 13.77 -2.74
CA LEU A 282 34.28 14.51 -3.79
C LEU A 282 34.14 13.76 -5.13
N PRO A 283 33.97 14.46 -6.26
CA PRO A 283 34.13 13.85 -7.58
C PRO A 283 35.52 13.19 -7.66
N CYS A 284 35.58 11.90 -7.94
CA CYS A 284 36.84 11.19 -7.88
C CYS A 284 37.03 10.14 -8.98
N THR A 285 38.30 9.80 -9.19
CA THR A 285 38.75 8.68 -10.03
C THR A 285 39.74 7.87 -9.21
N VAL A 286 39.63 6.54 -9.28
CA VAL A 286 40.50 5.61 -8.57
C VAL A 286 41.56 5.08 -9.54
N ILE A 287 42.83 5.19 -9.17
CA ILE A 287 43.99 4.73 -9.96
C ILE A 287 44.81 3.80 -9.08
N LYS A 288 44.78 2.50 -9.36
CA LYS A 288 45.37 1.50 -8.48
C LYS A 288 46.31 0.56 -9.23
N GLY A 289 47.45 0.25 -8.64
CA GLY A 289 48.40 -0.74 -9.14
C GLY A 289 48.06 -2.14 -8.63
N ALA A 290 48.22 -3.15 -9.48
CA ALA A 290 47.96 -4.54 -9.16
C ALA A 290 49.06 -5.12 -8.24
N CYS A 291 48.72 -5.44 -6.98
CA CYS A 291 49.66 -6.07 -6.04
C CYS A 291 49.31 -7.52 -5.69
N ASP A 292 48.09 -7.96 -5.93
CA ASP A 292 47.64 -9.35 -5.79
C ASP A 292 46.43 -9.64 -6.69
N TYR A 293 45.93 -10.87 -6.72
CA TYR A 293 44.82 -11.31 -7.57
C TYR A 293 43.46 -11.36 -6.86
N ALA A 294 43.25 -10.55 -5.82
CA ALA A 294 42.01 -10.53 -5.03
C ALA A 294 41.60 -11.93 -4.54
N ASP A 295 42.56 -12.73 -4.08
CA ASP A 295 42.37 -14.08 -3.55
C ASP A 295 43.11 -14.25 -2.21
N SER A 296 43.21 -15.48 -1.70
CA SER A 296 43.89 -15.74 -0.43
C SER A 296 45.42 -15.62 -0.51
N HIS A 297 46.02 -15.55 -1.70
CA HIS A 297 47.47 -15.61 -1.94
C HIS A 297 48.09 -14.21 -2.02
N LYS A 298 47.92 -13.43 -0.95
CA LYS A 298 48.37 -12.03 -0.90
C LYS A 298 49.91 -11.94 -0.92
N SER A 299 50.45 -11.09 -1.81
CA SER A 299 51.88 -10.83 -1.90
C SER A 299 52.24 -9.41 -1.49
N LYS A 300 53.08 -9.27 -0.45
CA LYS A 300 53.62 -7.96 -0.05
C LYS A 300 54.77 -7.49 -0.94
N VAL A 301 55.39 -8.40 -1.68
CA VAL A 301 56.58 -8.10 -2.52
C VAL A 301 56.22 -7.11 -3.63
N TRP A 302 55.00 -7.18 -4.15
CA TRP A 302 54.54 -6.32 -5.24
C TRP A 302 54.07 -4.94 -4.80
N GLN A 303 53.78 -4.71 -3.52
CA GLN A 303 53.11 -3.47 -3.05
C GLN A 303 53.88 -2.21 -3.42
N ARG A 304 55.21 -2.19 -3.25
CA ARG A 304 56.04 -1.01 -3.56
C ARG A 304 56.10 -0.73 -5.06
N TYR A 305 56.27 -1.77 -5.86
CA TYR A 305 56.29 -1.65 -7.32
C TYR A 305 54.91 -1.20 -7.85
N ALA A 306 53.83 -1.82 -7.38
CA ALA A 306 52.46 -1.47 -7.75
C ALA A 306 52.07 -0.04 -7.34
N ALA A 307 52.49 0.42 -6.17
CA ALA A 307 52.29 1.80 -5.75
C ALA A 307 53.04 2.79 -6.67
N ALA A 308 54.27 2.44 -7.07
CA ALA A 308 55.04 3.24 -8.02
C ALA A 308 54.40 3.26 -9.42
N THR A 309 53.85 2.15 -9.92
CA THR A 309 53.13 2.14 -11.20
C THR A 309 51.85 2.97 -11.15
N ALA A 310 51.09 2.89 -10.06
CA ALA A 310 49.91 3.73 -9.84
C ALA A 310 50.26 5.23 -9.76
N ALA A 311 51.32 5.59 -9.03
CA ALA A 311 51.78 6.97 -8.92
C ALA A 311 52.27 7.54 -10.28
N ALA A 312 53.08 6.76 -11.01
CA ALA A 312 53.52 7.10 -12.36
C ALA A 312 52.34 7.30 -13.32
N CYS A 313 51.34 6.43 -13.25
CA CYS A 313 50.11 6.53 -14.05
C CYS A 313 49.31 7.77 -13.66
N THR A 314 49.21 8.10 -12.37
CA THR A 314 48.53 9.29 -11.86
C THR A 314 49.13 10.57 -12.45
N LYS A 315 50.46 10.71 -12.42
CA LYS A 315 51.13 11.87 -13.04
C LYS A 315 50.91 11.95 -14.55
N ALA A 316 50.91 10.80 -15.24
CA ALA A 316 50.59 10.75 -16.67
C ALA A 316 49.11 11.13 -16.94
N PHE A 317 48.18 10.66 -16.11
CA PHE A 317 46.75 10.93 -16.20
C PHE A 317 46.42 12.41 -16.02
N LEU A 318 47.12 13.08 -15.09
CA LEU A 318 46.99 14.53 -14.87
C LEU A 318 47.33 15.38 -16.11
N GLY A 319 48.10 14.84 -17.07
CA GLY A 319 48.35 15.50 -18.35
C GLY A 319 47.11 15.61 -19.26
N PHE A 320 46.04 14.86 -18.97
CA PHE A 320 44.74 14.97 -19.65
C PHE A 320 43.76 15.89 -18.91
N TRP A 321 44.08 16.30 -17.69
CA TRP A 321 43.26 17.21 -16.90
C TRP A 321 43.62 18.67 -17.22
N VAL A 322 42.62 19.50 -17.54
CA VAL A 322 42.82 20.92 -17.86
C VAL A 322 42.44 21.75 -16.63
N SER A 323 43.33 22.60 -16.14
CA SER A 323 43.02 23.50 -15.02
C SER A 323 42.21 24.70 -15.51
N SER A 324 41.32 25.22 -14.66
CA SER A 324 40.59 26.48 -14.92
C SER A 324 41.52 27.67 -15.11
N LEU A 325 42.75 27.59 -14.56
CA LEU A 325 43.74 28.65 -14.63
C LEU A 325 44.34 28.83 -16.04
N ASP A 326 44.14 27.88 -16.97
CA ASP A 326 44.55 28.02 -18.37
C ASP A 326 43.48 28.69 -19.26
N GLN A 327 42.25 28.89 -18.77
CA GLN A 327 41.21 29.61 -19.52
C GLN A 327 41.45 31.13 -19.60
N ASP A 328 42.30 31.69 -18.74
CA ASP A 328 42.68 33.11 -18.78
C ASP A 328 43.91 33.41 -19.65
N ILE A 329 44.61 32.40 -20.19
CA ILE A 329 45.88 32.59 -20.91
C ILE A 329 45.75 32.40 -22.44
N THR A 330 44.58 32.01 -22.96
CA THR A 330 44.37 31.85 -24.42
C THR A 330 43.24 32.68 -25.04
N GLY A 331 42.68 33.65 -24.29
CA GLY A 331 41.54 34.47 -24.72
C GLY A 331 41.80 35.95 -25.02
N LEU A 332 43.06 36.41 -25.06
CA LEU A 332 43.41 37.83 -25.26
C LEU A 332 44.40 38.05 -26.41
N ALA A 333 44.08 37.52 -27.60
CA ALA A 333 44.73 37.95 -28.85
C ALA A 333 43.92 37.53 -30.08
N ALA A 334 42.87 38.28 -30.44
CA ALA A 334 42.54 38.64 -31.82
C ALA A 334 41.17 39.32 -31.89
N ASN A 335 41.14 40.47 -32.55
CA ASN A 335 39.97 41.15 -33.12
C ASN A 335 39.05 41.88 -32.13
N PHE A 336 39.28 43.18 -31.93
CA PHE A 336 38.58 44.22 -32.71
C PHE A 336 39.16 45.60 -32.36
N GLN A 337 40.28 45.95 -33.00
CA GLN A 337 40.51 47.35 -33.36
C GLN A 337 39.67 47.64 -34.60
N ASN A 338 38.65 48.48 -34.46
CA ASN A 338 38.24 49.35 -35.55
C ASN A 338 37.60 50.62 -35.01
N SER A 339 37.99 51.71 -35.66
CA SER A 339 37.47 53.09 -35.56
C SER A 339 37.93 53.97 -34.40
N LEU A 340 39.04 54.65 -34.69
CA LEU A 340 39.38 56.02 -34.32
C LEU A 340 38.19 57.00 -34.35
N SER A 341 38.09 57.85 -33.33
CA SER A 341 37.98 59.33 -33.45
C SER A 341 38.03 59.92 -32.02
N LEU A 342 39.15 60.56 -31.63
CA LEU A 342 39.50 61.97 -31.80
C LEU A 342 39.19 62.82 -30.54
N GLN A 343 40.29 63.30 -29.96
CA GLN A 343 40.51 64.64 -29.38
C GLN A 343 40.14 64.91 -27.91
N SER A 344 41.20 64.82 -27.09
CA SER A 344 41.85 65.93 -26.36
C SER A 344 40.98 67.00 -25.68
N ARG A 345 41.14 67.16 -24.37
CA ARG A 345 42.04 68.15 -23.74
C ARG A 345 41.89 68.06 -22.22
N GLY A 346 43.00 68.26 -21.53
CA GLY A 346 43.13 68.05 -20.10
C GLY A 346 42.79 69.26 -19.23
N SER A 347 42.94 69.08 -17.93
CA SER A 347 43.63 70.01 -17.04
C SER A 347 43.78 69.34 -15.67
N SER A 348 44.94 69.56 -15.07
CA SER A 348 45.17 69.40 -13.64
C SER A 348 44.16 70.20 -12.82
N ASP A 349 43.80 69.73 -11.63
CA ASP A 349 44.23 70.40 -10.40
C ASP A 349 43.71 69.70 -9.15
N GLN A 350 44.59 69.72 -8.15
CA GLN A 350 44.34 69.35 -6.77
C GLN A 350 43.24 70.25 -6.17
N ASN A 351 42.37 69.69 -5.31
CA ASN A 351 42.23 70.19 -3.94
C ASN A 351 41.20 69.41 -3.13
N HIS A 352 41.56 69.22 -1.86
CA HIS A 352 40.70 68.86 -0.73
C HIS A 352 39.40 69.68 -0.69
N SER A 353 38.26 69.04 -0.41
CA SER A 353 37.44 69.39 0.74
C SER A 353 36.26 68.43 0.95
N THR A 354 35.89 68.36 2.21
CA THR A 354 34.85 67.61 2.94
C THR A 354 33.40 67.85 2.48
N ARG A 355 32.53 66.89 2.89
CA ARG A 355 31.04 66.83 2.90
C ARG A 355 30.46 66.02 1.72
N ALA A 356 29.44 65.17 1.88
CA ALA A 356 28.42 65.07 2.91
C ALA A 356 27.98 63.61 3.12
N VAL A 357 27.45 63.33 4.30
CA VAL A 357 26.62 62.15 4.60
C VAL A 357 25.36 62.27 3.74
N ASP A 358 25.20 61.36 2.78
CA ASP A 358 23.94 61.22 2.04
C ASP A 358 23.10 60.14 2.73
N GLU A 359 21.86 60.48 3.03
CA GLU A 359 20.89 59.61 3.69
C GLU A 359 20.59 58.42 2.77
N GLY A 360 20.99 57.22 3.21
CA GLY A 360 20.88 55.99 2.45
C GLY A 360 19.45 55.67 2.03
N TYR A 361 19.20 55.70 0.71
CA TYR A 361 18.09 55.02 0.08
C TYR A 361 18.17 53.52 0.43
N VAL A 362 17.24 53.03 1.25
CA VAL A 362 17.09 51.58 1.48
C VAL A 362 16.57 50.96 0.19
N GLN A 363 17.45 50.29 -0.55
CA GLN A 363 17.10 49.56 -1.76
C GLN A 363 16.33 48.29 -1.35
N ASN A 364 15.05 48.18 -1.72
CA ASN A 364 14.22 47.04 -1.32
C ASN A 364 14.62 45.79 -2.12
N ALA A 365 15.08 44.75 -1.43
CA ALA A 365 15.60 43.53 -2.03
C ALA A 365 14.47 42.50 -2.30
N PHE A 366 14.52 41.83 -3.45
CA PHE A 366 13.60 40.74 -3.81
C PHE A 366 14.42 39.50 -4.17
N ILE A 367 14.59 38.60 -3.20
CA ILE A 367 15.39 37.38 -3.32
C ILE A 367 14.45 36.18 -3.26
N VAL A 368 14.00 35.75 -4.43
CA VAL A 368 13.12 34.58 -4.60
C VAL A 368 13.70 33.73 -5.73
N PRO A 369 13.99 32.43 -5.50
CA PRO A 369 14.70 31.60 -6.47
C PRO A 369 13.83 31.15 -7.65
N PHE A 370 12.53 31.47 -7.65
CA PHE A 370 11.55 30.99 -8.64
C PHE A 370 10.95 32.13 -9.46
N SER A 371 10.68 31.85 -10.73
CA SER A 371 9.88 32.73 -11.59
C SER A 371 8.41 32.75 -11.15
N LYS A 372 7.67 33.80 -11.55
CA LYS A 372 6.23 33.88 -11.24
C LYS A 372 5.49 32.77 -11.96
N ASN A 373 4.68 32.00 -11.23
CA ASN A 373 3.84 30.97 -11.85
C ASN A 373 2.70 31.61 -12.65
N GLY A 374 2.84 31.64 -13.97
CA GLY A 374 1.83 32.19 -14.89
C GLY A 374 0.56 31.35 -15.03
N ARG A 375 0.59 30.08 -14.60
CA ARG A 375 -0.54 29.13 -14.67
C ARG A 375 -1.22 28.92 -13.32
N PHE A 376 -1.02 29.82 -12.36
CA PHE A 376 -1.65 29.73 -11.04
C PHE A 376 -3.17 29.99 -11.14
N VAL A 377 -3.99 29.06 -10.64
CA VAL A 377 -5.46 29.12 -10.72
C VAL A 377 -6.09 28.97 -9.34
N GLY A 378 -7.03 29.87 -9.02
CA GLY A 378 -7.87 29.81 -7.81
C GLY A 378 -7.12 30.11 -6.51
N ARG A 379 -7.60 29.55 -5.40
CA ARG A 379 -7.07 29.75 -4.02
C ARG A 379 -7.23 31.17 -3.48
N ASP A 380 -8.19 31.92 -4.02
CA ASP A 380 -8.43 33.31 -3.62
C ASP A 380 -8.82 33.44 -2.14
N ASP A 381 -9.56 32.47 -1.61
CA ASP A 381 -9.96 32.40 -0.21
C ASP A 381 -8.76 32.21 0.73
N VAL A 382 -7.86 31.28 0.38
CA VAL A 382 -6.64 30.99 1.14
C VAL A 382 -5.69 32.19 1.09
N LEU A 383 -5.52 32.80 -0.08
CA LEU A 383 -4.68 33.99 -0.27
C LEU A 383 -5.24 35.19 0.50
N ALA A 384 -6.54 35.46 0.41
CA ALA A 384 -7.18 36.55 1.14
C ALA A 384 -7.02 36.38 2.65
N ARG A 385 -7.20 35.16 3.17
CA ARG A 385 -7.04 34.87 4.59
C ARG A 385 -5.57 34.97 5.04
N LEU A 386 -4.63 34.53 4.22
CA LEU A 386 -3.20 34.66 4.47
C LEU A 386 -2.77 36.14 4.53
N GLN A 387 -3.26 36.95 3.58
CA GLN A 387 -3.04 38.39 3.56
C GLN A 387 -3.65 39.08 4.79
N GLY A 388 -4.86 38.67 5.18
CA GLY A 388 -5.53 39.14 6.40
C GLY A 388 -4.68 38.90 7.65
N LEU A 389 -4.20 37.68 7.85
CA LEU A 389 -3.36 37.31 8.99
C LEU A 389 -2.06 38.13 9.03
N LEU A 390 -1.34 38.23 7.91
CA LEU A 390 -0.01 38.86 7.89
C LEU A 390 -0.08 40.40 7.94
N PHE A 391 -1.03 41.01 7.23
CA PHE A 391 -1.01 42.45 6.97
C PHE A 391 -2.17 43.24 7.60
N GLN A 392 -3.32 42.62 7.85
CA GLN A 392 -4.45 43.29 8.53
C GLN A 392 -4.36 43.07 10.04
N GLU A 393 -4.18 41.82 10.47
CA GLU A 393 -4.00 41.46 11.88
C GLU A 393 -2.56 41.65 12.37
N GLY A 394 -1.60 41.85 11.47
CA GLY A 394 -0.20 42.08 11.80
C GLY A 394 0.51 40.89 12.47
N ARG A 395 0.08 39.65 12.20
CA ARG A 395 0.69 38.45 12.79
C ARG A 395 2.13 38.30 12.30
N ARG A 396 3.09 38.28 13.23
CA ARG A 396 4.53 38.19 12.89
C ARG A 396 4.93 36.86 12.25
N LYS A 397 4.32 35.75 12.66
CA LYS A 397 4.62 34.39 12.17
C LYS A 397 3.32 33.69 11.77
N VAL A 398 3.26 33.15 10.56
CA VAL A 398 2.14 32.37 10.03
C VAL A 398 2.68 31.10 9.37
N ALA A 399 1.98 29.97 9.49
CA ALA A 399 2.35 28.71 8.84
C ALA A 399 1.24 28.18 7.93
N LEU A 400 1.59 27.84 6.68
CA LEU A 400 0.77 27.07 5.76
C LEU A 400 1.00 25.58 5.98
N VAL A 401 -0.07 24.83 6.25
CA VAL A 401 -0.01 23.39 6.55
C VAL A 401 -0.93 22.60 5.66
N GLY A 402 -0.45 21.45 5.16
CA GLY A 402 -1.24 20.56 4.31
C GLY A 402 -0.42 19.43 3.70
N LEU A 403 -1.09 18.47 3.05
CA LEU A 403 -0.48 17.28 2.45
C LEU A 403 0.63 17.64 1.43
N GLY A 404 1.56 16.71 1.19
CA GLY A 404 2.51 16.82 0.07
C GLY A 404 1.78 17.00 -1.26
N GLY A 405 2.26 17.91 -2.12
CA GLY A 405 1.64 18.21 -3.42
C GLY A 405 0.39 19.11 -3.41
N ILE A 406 -0.06 19.60 -2.25
CA ILE A 406 -1.28 20.44 -2.15
C ILE A 406 -1.11 21.90 -2.64
N GLY A 407 0.10 22.33 -2.97
CA GLY A 407 0.39 23.67 -3.52
C GLY A 407 0.83 24.75 -2.52
N LYS A 408 1.27 24.40 -1.29
CA LYS A 408 1.69 25.37 -0.26
C LYS A 408 2.77 26.35 -0.76
N THR A 409 3.83 25.82 -1.37
CA THR A 409 4.95 26.58 -1.92
C THR A 409 4.48 27.54 -3.02
N GLN A 410 3.55 27.11 -3.88
CA GLN A 410 2.97 27.93 -4.94
C GLN A 410 2.10 29.07 -4.37
N ILE A 411 1.35 28.83 -3.29
CA ILE A 411 0.59 29.88 -2.60
C ILE A 411 1.55 30.90 -1.96
N ALA A 412 2.63 30.45 -1.33
CA ALA A 412 3.66 31.34 -0.77
C ALA A 412 4.36 32.17 -1.86
N LEU A 413 4.65 31.56 -3.01
CA LEU A 413 5.23 32.22 -4.18
C LEU A 413 4.28 33.29 -4.75
N GLN A 414 2.99 32.97 -4.88
CA GLN A 414 1.99 33.92 -5.34
C GLN A 414 1.88 35.13 -4.40
N LEU A 415 1.96 34.90 -3.08
CA LEU A 415 2.02 35.99 -2.10
C LEU A 415 3.28 36.86 -2.26
N ALA A 416 4.45 36.25 -2.46
CA ALA A 416 5.71 36.97 -2.64
C ALA A 416 5.65 37.94 -3.84
N TYR A 417 5.15 37.47 -4.99
CA TYR A 417 4.98 38.32 -6.18
C TYR A 417 3.88 39.37 -5.99
N TRP A 418 2.78 39.05 -5.30
CA TRP A 418 1.77 40.04 -4.94
C TRP A 418 2.34 41.19 -4.09
N ILE A 419 3.23 40.89 -3.13
CA ILE A 419 3.91 41.91 -2.31
C ILE A 419 4.83 42.76 -3.19
N LYS A 420 5.62 42.15 -4.07
CA LYS A 420 6.50 42.87 -5.02
C LYS A 420 5.71 43.89 -5.85
N GLU A 421 4.51 43.52 -6.30
CA GLU A 421 3.66 44.36 -7.16
C GLU A 421 2.86 45.43 -6.37
N LYS A 422 2.33 45.09 -5.18
CA LYS A 422 1.36 45.93 -4.46
C LYS A 422 1.92 46.62 -3.20
N LYS A 423 3.09 46.21 -2.72
CA LYS A 423 3.70 46.67 -1.47
C LYS A 423 5.19 46.98 -1.68
N GLN A 424 5.46 48.01 -2.48
CA GLN A 424 6.81 48.40 -2.90
C GLN A 424 7.79 48.75 -1.76
N ASN A 425 7.29 48.93 -0.52
CA ASN A 425 8.10 49.19 0.68
C ASN A 425 8.51 47.93 1.46
N TYR A 426 8.22 46.73 0.93
CA TYR A 426 8.64 45.46 1.52
C TYR A 426 9.81 44.85 0.76
N SER A 427 10.83 44.41 1.48
CA SER A 427 11.80 43.44 0.97
C SER A 427 11.25 42.01 1.12
N VAL A 428 11.55 41.11 0.19
CA VAL A 428 11.09 39.71 0.24
C VAL A 428 12.28 38.78 0.11
N PHE A 429 12.41 37.87 1.08
CA PHE A 429 13.50 36.91 1.18
C PHE A 429 12.93 35.50 1.23
N TRP A 430 13.55 34.57 0.50
CA TRP A 430 13.15 33.18 0.44
C TRP A 430 14.27 32.26 0.92
N VAL A 431 13.97 31.41 1.90
CA VAL A 431 14.96 30.53 2.54
C VAL A 431 14.45 29.08 2.56
N PRO A 432 15.14 28.14 1.89
CA PRO A 432 14.84 26.71 1.95
C PRO A 432 15.23 26.11 3.29
N ALA A 433 14.28 25.48 3.98
CA ALA A 433 14.48 24.71 5.22
C ALA A 433 14.65 23.20 4.97
N LEU A 434 15.17 22.82 3.80
CA LEU A 434 15.46 21.43 3.43
C LEU A 434 16.60 20.84 4.29
N SER A 435 17.60 21.66 4.60
CA SER A 435 18.71 21.33 5.49
C SER A 435 19.31 22.60 6.11
N ARG A 436 20.21 22.43 7.08
CA ARG A 436 20.94 23.57 7.64
C ARG A 436 21.84 24.27 6.64
N ALA A 437 22.50 23.50 5.78
CA ALA A 437 23.38 24.06 4.74
C ALA A 437 22.59 24.92 3.74
N SER A 438 21.40 24.48 3.31
CA SER A 438 20.56 25.27 2.38
C SER A 438 20.07 26.59 3.01
N PHE A 439 19.78 26.56 4.31
CA PHE A 439 19.41 27.76 5.07
C PHE A 439 20.58 28.74 5.21
N GLU A 440 21.78 28.25 5.53
CA GLU A 440 23.00 29.04 5.64
C GLU A 440 23.40 29.67 4.30
N GLN A 441 23.33 28.90 3.21
CA GLN A 441 23.61 29.40 1.86
C GLN A 441 22.66 30.52 1.44
N ALA A 442 21.37 30.40 1.75
CA ALA A 442 20.41 31.48 1.48
C ALA A 442 20.68 32.73 2.33
N CYS A 443 21.18 32.57 3.56
CA CYS A 443 21.61 33.72 4.37
C CYS A 443 22.80 34.46 3.75
N VAL A 444 23.76 33.75 3.15
CA VAL A 444 24.87 34.38 2.40
C VAL A 444 24.35 35.22 1.23
N GLN A 445 23.38 34.69 0.46
CA GLN A 445 22.76 35.46 -0.64
C GLN A 445 22.04 36.74 -0.13
N ILE A 446 21.43 36.69 1.06
CA ILE A 446 20.80 37.87 1.68
C ILE A 446 21.85 38.91 2.08
N ILE A 447 23.02 38.47 2.59
CA ILE A 447 24.14 39.36 2.94
C ILE A 447 24.61 40.12 1.70
N ASP A 448 24.88 39.40 0.62
CA ASP A 448 25.40 39.98 -0.63
C ASP A 448 24.39 40.95 -1.26
N ALA A 449 23.09 40.62 -1.24
CA ALA A 449 22.07 41.46 -1.86
C ALA A 449 21.66 42.69 -1.04
N CYS A 450 21.93 42.70 0.26
CA CYS A 450 21.58 43.81 1.17
C CYS A 450 22.80 44.59 1.68
N ASP A 451 24.00 44.30 1.15
CA ASP A 451 25.28 44.86 1.58
C ASP A 451 25.45 44.85 3.11
N ILE A 452 25.13 43.72 3.76
CA ILE A 452 25.17 43.60 5.22
C ILE A 452 26.63 43.55 5.68
N PRO A 453 27.12 44.47 6.54
CA PRO A 453 28.49 44.45 7.01
C PRO A 453 28.78 43.20 7.85
N THR A 454 29.66 42.33 7.37
CA THR A 454 30.13 41.15 8.10
C THR A 454 31.51 41.44 8.72
N ALA A 455 31.66 41.22 10.02
CA ALA A 455 32.99 41.18 10.65
C ALA A 455 33.72 39.88 10.27
N ASP A 456 35.06 39.90 10.16
CA ASP A 456 35.96 38.82 9.66
C ASP A 456 35.90 37.46 10.39
N ASN A 457 34.88 37.20 11.22
CA ASN A 457 34.71 35.94 11.95
C ASN A 457 33.25 35.62 12.36
N ASN A 458 32.24 36.29 11.79
CA ASN A 458 30.84 36.14 12.23
C ASN A 458 30.02 35.15 11.37
N ASP A 459 29.16 34.38 12.06
CA ASP A 459 28.20 33.44 11.50
C ASP A 459 27.19 34.17 10.59
N ALA A 460 27.15 33.84 9.29
CA ALA A 460 26.29 34.47 8.28
C ALA A 460 24.82 34.53 8.71
N VAL A 461 24.34 33.47 9.38
CA VAL A 461 22.97 33.37 9.90
C VAL A 461 22.71 34.41 10.99
N GLU A 462 23.67 34.63 11.88
CA GLU A 462 23.54 35.61 12.96
C GLU A 462 23.61 37.04 12.43
N SER A 463 24.45 37.32 11.43
CA SER A 463 24.52 38.62 10.76
C SER A 463 23.19 39.01 10.09
N VAL A 464 22.58 38.08 9.32
CA VAL A 464 21.25 38.29 8.72
C VAL A 464 20.18 38.50 9.80
N ARG A 465 20.20 37.67 10.85
CA ARG A 465 19.27 37.80 11.98
C ARG A 465 19.34 39.17 12.63
N GLN A 466 20.54 39.66 12.92
CA GLN A 466 20.75 40.97 13.54
C GLN A 466 20.30 42.10 12.62
N TYR A 467 20.63 42.04 11.33
CA TYR A 467 20.19 43.03 10.35
C TYR A 467 18.67 43.10 10.24
N LEU A 468 18.00 41.97 10.00
CA LEU A 468 16.54 41.89 9.84
C LEU A 468 15.77 42.20 11.14
N SER A 469 16.41 42.04 12.30
CA SER A 469 15.85 42.47 13.59
C SER A 469 16.03 43.97 13.86
N SER A 470 16.88 44.66 13.09
CA SER A 470 17.14 46.09 13.24
C SER A 470 16.17 46.95 12.44
N LYS A 471 16.04 48.23 12.81
CA LYS A 471 15.25 49.21 12.04
C LYS A 471 15.81 49.49 10.64
N ARG A 472 17.09 49.17 10.37
CA ARG A 472 17.74 49.40 9.07
C ARG A 472 17.15 48.53 7.96
N ALA A 473 16.63 47.36 8.30
CA ALA A 473 16.04 46.43 7.34
C ALA A 473 14.66 46.86 6.81
N GLY A 474 14.03 47.88 7.40
CA GLY A 474 12.68 48.31 7.01
C GLY A 474 11.63 47.21 7.17
N LYS A 475 10.62 47.20 6.29
CA LYS A 475 9.58 46.16 6.27
C LYS A 475 10.02 45.01 5.39
N TRP A 476 9.82 43.78 5.86
CA TRP A 476 10.23 42.60 5.11
C TRP A 476 9.33 41.39 5.32
N LEU A 477 9.31 40.50 4.33
CA LEU A 477 8.76 39.15 4.41
C LEU A 477 9.90 38.14 4.27
N LEU A 478 9.98 37.19 5.19
CA LEU A 478 10.86 36.03 5.12
C LEU A 478 10.00 34.77 4.92
N VAL A 479 10.14 34.11 3.78
CA VAL A 479 9.50 32.81 3.51
C VAL A 479 10.47 31.71 3.87
N VAL A 480 10.10 30.85 4.81
CA VAL A 480 10.83 29.64 5.21
C VAL A 480 10.10 28.44 4.62
N ASP A 481 10.59 27.94 3.50
CA ASP A 481 9.91 26.91 2.69
C ASP A 481 10.37 25.50 3.05
N ASN A 482 9.47 24.52 3.03
CA ASN A 482 9.71 23.10 3.32
C ASN A 482 10.26 22.82 4.73
N ALA A 483 9.72 23.51 5.74
CA ALA A 483 10.04 23.29 7.15
C ALA A 483 9.38 22.01 7.70
N ASP A 484 9.73 20.86 7.14
CA ASP A 484 9.06 19.58 7.39
C ASP A 484 9.67 18.78 8.55
N ASP A 485 10.97 18.96 8.80
CA ASP A 485 11.71 18.21 9.82
C ASP A 485 11.85 19.01 11.13
N MET A 486 11.32 18.45 12.22
CA MET A 486 11.34 19.11 13.53
C MET A 486 12.76 19.29 14.06
N GLN A 487 13.67 18.34 13.83
CA GLN A 487 15.05 18.43 14.34
C GLN A 487 15.83 19.54 13.63
N THR A 488 15.68 19.64 12.30
CA THR A 488 16.30 20.69 11.49
C THR A 488 15.81 22.08 11.88
N VAL A 489 14.49 22.23 12.09
CA VAL A 489 13.89 23.52 12.42
C VAL A 489 14.15 23.94 13.88
N MET A 490 13.93 23.03 14.84
CA MET A 490 13.96 23.36 16.28
C MET A 490 15.29 23.01 16.97
N GLY A 491 16.16 22.22 16.34
CA GLY A 491 17.41 21.72 16.92
C GLY A 491 17.21 20.63 17.98
N SER A 492 18.29 19.94 18.34
CA SER A 492 18.32 19.00 19.47
C SER A 492 18.37 19.75 20.80
N ILE A 493 17.74 19.20 21.85
CA ILE A 493 17.80 19.75 23.20
C ILE A 493 19.27 19.83 23.64
N GLY A 494 19.77 21.04 23.93
CA GLY A 494 21.16 21.30 24.34
C GLY A 494 22.08 21.87 23.26
N VAL A 495 21.64 22.01 22.01
CA VAL A 495 22.41 22.67 20.94
C VAL A 495 21.93 24.12 20.78
N GLU A 496 22.81 25.10 20.99
CA GLU A 496 22.42 26.53 21.05
C GLU A 496 21.98 27.13 19.70
N LYS A 497 22.37 26.54 18.57
CA LYS A 497 22.14 27.12 17.23
C LYS A 497 21.05 26.41 16.40
N SER A 498 19.78 26.41 16.79
CA SER A 498 18.68 25.89 15.92
C SER A 498 18.21 26.93 14.90
N MET A 499 17.75 26.55 13.70
CA MET A 499 17.19 27.48 12.71
C MET A 499 16.12 28.42 13.30
N TYR A 500 15.19 27.88 14.09
CA TYR A 500 14.12 28.66 14.69
C TYR A 500 14.63 29.76 15.64
N ARG A 501 15.65 29.46 16.45
CA ARG A 501 16.30 30.45 17.34
C ARG A 501 17.10 31.50 16.57
N SER A 502 17.58 31.13 15.38
CA SER A 502 18.28 32.02 14.47
C SER A 502 17.37 32.94 13.65
N LEU A 503 16.05 32.79 13.74
CA LEU A 503 15.12 33.65 13.01
C LEU A 503 15.08 35.08 13.59
N PRO A 504 14.97 36.10 12.73
CA PRO A 504 14.90 37.49 13.16
C PRO A 504 13.63 37.81 13.96
N GLN A 505 13.73 38.82 14.82
CA GLN A 505 12.60 39.35 15.58
C GLN A 505 12.46 40.84 15.28
N SER A 506 11.37 41.20 14.60
CA SER A 506 11.04 42.58 14.24
C SER A 506 9.53 42.80 14.26
N ASP A 507 9.11 44.00 14.63
CA ASP A 507 7.72 44.46 14.51
C ASP A 507 7.31 44.75 13.06
N GLU A 508 8.29 45.12 12.24
CA GLU A 508 8.13 45.44 10.81
C GLU A 508 8.30 44.21 9.91
N GLY A 509 8.82 43.11 10.47
CA GLY A 509 9.07 41.85 9.79
C GLY A 509 7.90 40.86 9.87
N ARG A 510 7.74 40.05 8.82
CA ARG A 510 6.78 38.94 8.76
C ARG A 510 7.49 37.66 8.33
N ILE A 511 7.14 36.54 8.94
CA ILE A 511 7.70 35.22 8.59
C ILE A 511 6.55 34.29 8.18
N LEU A 512 6.67 33.72 6.98
CA LEU A 512 5.75 32.70 6.46
C LEU A 512 6.47 31.36 6.42
N PHE A 513 5.90 30.34 7.04
CA PHE A 513 6.39 28.97 6.95
C PHE A 513 5.52 28.14 6.02
N THR A 514 6.12 27.26 5.23
CA THR A 514 5.40 26.15 4.59
C THR A 514 5.86 24.84 5.22
N THR A 515 4.93 23.96 5.57
CA THR A 515 5.26 22.65 6.15
C THR A 515 4.15 21.64 5.89
N ARG A 516 4.50 20.37 5.71
CA ARG A 516 3.55 19.26 5.73
C ARG A 516 3.29 18.71 7.12
N TYR A 517 4.11 19.07 8.12
CA TYR A 517 4.01 18.52 9.46
C TYR A 517 3.39 19.52 10.44
N ARG A 518 2.15 19.23 10.86
CA ARG A 518 1.39 20.10 11.78
C ARG A 518 2.14 20.44 13.07
N LYS A 519 2.91 19.51 13.65
CA LYS A 519 3.63 19.80 14.90
C LYS A 519 4.68 20.88 14.70
N VAL A 520 5.36 20.93 13.55
CA VAL A 520 6.30 22.03 13.24
C VAL A 520 5.54 23.34 13.16
N ALA A 521 4.41 23.38 12.46
CA ALA A 521 3.58 24.59 12.36
C ALA A 521 3.13 25.13 13.72
N VAL A 522 2.71 24.26 14.63
CA VAL A 522 2.35 24.62 16.01
C VAL A 522 3.57 25.18 16.75
N SER A 523 4.73 24.55 16.62
CA SER A 523 5.97 25.03 17.25
C SER A 523 6.40 26.41 16.72
N VAL A 524 6.27 26.67 15.42
CA VAL A 524 6.82 27.89 14.81
C VAL A 524 5.85 29.07 14.79
N ALA A 525 4.55 28.82 14.65
CA ALA A 525 3.52 29.84 14.46
C ALA A 525 2.39 29.82 15.51
N GLY A 526 2.38 28.85 16.44
CA GLY A 526 1.38 28.76 17.50
C GLY A 526 -0.04 28.59 16.96
N ARG A 527 -0.91 29.59 17.18
CA ARG A 527 -2.30 29.59 16.70
C ARG A 527 -2.47 30.13 15.26
N ASN A 528 -1.42 30.72 14.69
CA ASN A 528 -1.47 31.36 13.37
C ASN A 528 -1.20 30.34 12.25
N ILE A 529 -2.00 29.28 12.21
CA ILE A 529 -1.87 28.19 11.25
C ILE A 529 -3.02 28.28 10.26
N LEU A 530 -2.70 28.28 8.97
CA LEU A 530 -3.67 28.20 7.90
C LEU A 530 -3.53 26.83 7.22
N GLU A 531 -4.58 26.01 7.37
CA GLU A 531 -4.67 24.73 6.69
C GLU A 531 -5.07 24.93 5.23
N VAL A 532 -4.32 24.32 4.32
CA VAL A 532 -4.57 24.38 2.89
C VAL A 532 -5.38 23.15 2.47
N PRO A 533 -6.65 23.30 2.05
CA PRO A 533 -7.47 22.19 1.57
C PRO A 533 -7.06 21.72 0.17
N ALA A 534 -7.64 20.62 -0.31
CA ALA A 534 -7.61 20.28 -1.75
C ALA A 534 -8.26 21.38 -2.60
N MET A 535 -7.99 21.40 -3.90
CA MET A 535 -8.63 22.39 -4.79
C MET A 535 -10.13 22.16 -4.83
N GLY A 536 -10.90 23.25 -4.95
CA GLY A 536 -12.32 23.14 -5.27
C GLY A 536 -12.52 22.41 -6.60
N ARG A 537 -13.68 21.77 -6.79
CA ARG A 537 -13.99 21.06 -8.06
C ARG A 537 -13.80 21.95 -9.28
N ASP A 538 -14.36 23.16 -9.25
CA ASP A 538 -14.30 24.11 -10.36
C ASP A 538 -12.88 24.67 -10.57
N GLU A 539 -12.13 24.91 -9.48
CA GLU A 539 -10.73 25.34 -9.54
C GLU A 539 -9.86 24.26 -10.19
N ALA A 540 -10.01 23.00 -9.75
CA ALA A 540 -9.23 21.87 -10.25
C ALA A 540 -9.52 21.60 -11.73
N ARG A 541 -10.79 21.71 -12.14
CA ARG A 541 -11.20 21.57 -13.54
C ARG A 541 -10.58 22.66 -14.41
N SER A 542 -10.66 23.91 -13.96
CA SER A 542 -10.07 25.04 -14.68
C SER A 542 -8.56 24.88 -14.80
N TYR A 543 -7.90 24.50 -13.71
CA TYR A 543 -6.46 24.26 -13.68
C TYR A 543 -6.02 23.12 -14.61
N PHE A 544 -6.76 22.02 -14.65
CA PHE A 544 -6.46 20.89 -15.54
C PHE A 544 -6.61 21.26 -17.02
N LYS A 545 -7.67 22.01 -17.36
CA LYS A 545 -7.90 22.50 -18.73
C LYS A 545 -6.76 23.42 -19.20
N GLU A 546 -6.32 24.34 -18.34
CA GLU A 546 -5.18 25.24 -18.63
C GLU A 546 -3.83 24.51 -18.71
N ALA A 547 -3.69 23.35 -18.06
CA ALA A 547 -2.44 22.57 -18.07
C ALA A 547 -2.29 21.68 -19.32
N LEU A 548 -3.37 21.40 -20.05
CA LEU A 548 -3.36 20.56 -21.24
C LEU A 548 -3.09 21.39 -22.51
N ILE A 549 -2.28 20.85 -23.42
CA ILE A 549 -1.99 21.49 -24.71
C ILE A 549 -3.11 21.22 -25.73
N GLN A 550 -3.78 20.07 -25.63
CA GLN A 550 -4.85 19.66 -26.55
C GLN A 550 -6.20 20.32 -26.18
N GLU A 551 -6.96 20.76 -27.18
CA GLU A 551 -8.32 21.28 -26.98
C GLU A 551 -9.27 20.14 -26.55
N ILE A 552 -9.86 20.28 -25.36
CA ILE A 552 -10.76 19.29 -24.80
C ILE A 552 -12.20 19.54 -25.26
N SER A 553 -12.90 18.48 -25.67
CA SER A 553 -14.28 18.58 -26.14
C SER A 553 -15.27 18.77 -24.99
N SER A 554 -16.45 19.32 -25.27
CA SER A 554 -17.52 19.46 -24.26
C SER A 554 -18.08 18.12 -23.74
N SER A 555 -17.87 17.01 -24.48
CA SER A 555 -18.27 15.66 -24.06
C SER A 555 -17.37 15.04 -22.98
N ASP A 556 -16.19 15.61 -22.71
CA ASP A 556 -15.21 15.03 -21.80
C ASP A 556 -15.37 15.47 -20.34
N GLU A 557 -16.32 16.36 -20.03
CA GLU A 557 -16.43 16.95 -18.68
C GLU A 557 -16.66 15.90 -17.57
N GLN A 558 -17.45 14.86 -17.84
CA GLN A 558 -17.68 13.78 -16.87
C GLN A 558 -16.41 12.94 -16.64
N VAL A 559 -15.61 12.73 -17.68
CA VAL A 559 -14.34 11.98 -17.61
C VAL A 559 -13.29 12.79 -16.85
N ILE A 560 -13.24 14.11 -17.06
CA ILE A 560 -12.38 15.02 -16.29
C ILE A 560 -12.75 14.96 -14.81
N ASP A 561 -14.04 15.10 -14.46
CA ASP A 561 -14.48 15.07 -13.06
C ASP A 561 -14.15 13.74 -12.38
N HIS A 562 -14.27 12.63 -13.10
CA HIS A 562 -13.90 11.31 -12.61
C HIS A 562 -12.39 11.21 -12.37
N LEU A 563 -11.56 11.62 -13.33
CA LEU A 563 -10.11 11.64 -13.16
C LEU A 563 -9.68 12.57 -12.01
N LEU A 564 -10.23 13.77 -11.90
CA LEU A 564 -9.92 14.71 -10.82
C LEU A 564 -10.33 14.17 -9.45
N THR A 565 -11.41 13.38 -9.38
CA THR A 565 -11.81 12.66 -8.18
C THR A 565 -10.78 11.58 -7.81
N LEU A 566 -10.27 10.82 -8.78
CA LEU A 566 -9.20 9.84 -8.57
C LEU A 566 -7.87 10.48 -8.15
N LEU A 567 -7.52 11.61 -8.77
CA LEU A 567 -6.37 12.45 -8.42
C LEU A 567 -6.61 13.29 -7.16
N THR A 568 -7.77 13.13 -6.52
CA THR A 568 -8.15 13.77 -5.24
C THR A 568 -8.07 15.30 -5.24
N HIS A 569 -8.22 15.91 -6.42
CA HIS A 569 -8.09 17.35 -6.62
C HIS A 569 -6.76 17.92 -6.09
N LEU A 570 -5.69 17.12 -6.13
CA LEU A 570 -4.36 17.51 -5.68
C LEU A 570 -3.62 18.21 -6.84
N PRO A 571 -3.26 19.51 -6.72
CA PRO A 571 -2.68 20.27 -7.82
C PRO A 571 -1.48 19.57 -8.46
N LEU A 572 -0.55 19.05 -7.65
CA LEU A 572 0.65 18.40 -8.16
C LEU A 572 0.34 17.12 -8.97
N ALA A 573 -0.66 16.33 -8.56
CA ALA A 573 -1.09 15.14 -9.29
C ALA A 573 -1.79 15.51 -10.60
N ILE A 574 -2.54 16.61 -10.60
CA ILE A 574 -3.18 17.16 -11.81
C ILE A 574 -2.11 17.62 -12.80
N THR A 575 -1.11 18.39 -12.35
CA THR A 575 0.00 18.84 -13.21
C THR A 575 0.76 17.66 -13.79
N GLN A 576 1.03 16.64 -12.98
CA GLN A 576 1.78 15.46 -13.39
C GLN A 576 1.01 14.62 -14.42
N ALA A 577 -0.31 14.45 -14.22
CA ALA A 577 -1.17 13.80 -15.21
C ALA A 577 -1.18 14.58 -16.53
N ALA A 578 -1.38 15.90 -16.47
CA ALA A 578 -1.37 16.77 -17.66
C ALA A 578 -0.02 16.73 -18.40
N ALA A 579 1.10 16.81 -17.67
CA ALA A 579 2.44 16.69 -18.24
C ALA A 579 2.64 15.35 -18.94
N TYR A 580 2.28 14.24 -18.29
CA TYR A 580 2.39 12.90 -18.88
C TYR A 580 1.56 12.77 -20.17
N MET A 581 0.32 13.27 -20.17
CA MET A 581 -0.53 13.27 -21.38
C MET A 581 0.06 14.12 -22.50
N ASN A 582 0.59 15.30 -22.17
CA ASN A 582 1.21 16.20 -23.14
C ASN A 582 2.49 15.61 -23.76
N GLU A 583 3.37 15.03 -22.93
CA GLU A 583 4.65 14.46 -23.37
C GLU A 583 4.48 13.17 -24.20
N ASN A 584 3.54 12.31 -23.80
CA ASN A 584 3.31 11.01 -24.46
C ASN A 584 2.22 11.07 -25.54
N GLN A 585 1.59 12.23 -25.74
CA GLN A 585 0.54 12.47 -26.75
C GLN A 585 -0.65 11.50 -26.64
N ILE A 586 -1.02 11.12 -25.42
CA ILE A 586 -2.17 10.23 -25.17
C ILE A 586 -3.42 11.01 -24.79
N THR A 587 -4.58 10.44 -25.07
CA THR A 587 -5.88 11.01 -24.73
C THR A 587 -6.22 10.86 -23.24
N LEU A 588 -7.18 11.66 -22.76
CA LEU A 588 -7.71 11.57 -21.40
C LEU A 588 -8.22 10.16 -21.05
N THR A 589 -8.91 9.51 -22.01
CA THR A 589 -9.46 8.17 -21.82
C THR A 589 -8.37 7.11 -21.72
N GLU A 590 -7.31 7.21 -22.53
CA GLU A 590 -6.16 6.31 -22.46
C GLU A 590 -5.41 6.48 -21.14
N TYR A 591 -5.19 7.72 -20.69
CA TYR A 591 -4.59 7.98 -19.38
C TYR A 591 -5.45 7.39 -18.25
N LEU A 592 -6.76 7.58 -18.30
CA LEU A 592 -7.67 7.04 -17.30
C LEU A 592 -7.64 5.50 -17.26
N GLN A 593 -7.58 4.84 -18.42
CA GLN A 593 -7.42 3.38 -18.49
C GLN A 593 -6.10 2.90 -17.86
N LEU A 594 -4.99 3.58 -18.15
CA LEU A 594 -3.70 3.28 -17.51
C LEU A 594 -3.77 3.52 -15.99
N PHE A 595 -4.40 4.60 -15.57
CA PHE A 595 -4.55 4.96 -14.17
C PHE A 595 -5.51 4.02 -13.43
N GLU A 596 -6.47 3.37 -14.07
CA GLU A 596 -7.39 2.44 -13.42
C GLU A 596 -6.97 0.97 -13.47
N ASN A 597 -5.91 0.64 -14.21
CA ASN A 597 -5.47 -0.73 -14.44
C ASN A 597 -4.97 -1.44 -13.18
N THR A 598 -3.80 -1.04 -12.66
CA THR A 598 -3.23 -1.61 -11.43
C THR A 598 -2.68 -0.53 -10.50
N ASP A 599 -2.57 -0.84 -9.19
CA ASP A 599 -1.95 0.09 -8.24
C ASP A 599 -0.48 0.38 -8.57
N ARG A 600 0.20 -0.57 -9.23
CA ARG A 600 1.58 -0.39 -9.72
C ARG A 600 1.63 0.63 -10.85
N ASP A 601 0.69 0.56 -11.80
CA ASP A 601 0.59 1.53 -12.90
C ASP A 601 0.26 2.92 -12.35
N ARG A 602 -0.68 3.03 -11.39
CA ARG A 602 -0.98 4.28 -10.69
C ARG A 602 0.24 4.93 -10.08
N ILE A 603 1.04 4.15 -9.36
CA ILE A 603 2.27 4.68 -8.74
C ILE A 603 3.32 4.99 -9.80
N GLY A 604 3.46 4.18 -10.85
CA GLY A 604 4.33 4.50 -11.98
C GLY A 604 4.02 5.87 -12.57
N LEU A 605 2.74 6.15 -12.83
CA LEU A 605 2.28 7.45 -13.35
C LEU A 605 2.51 8.60 -12.35
N LEU A 606 2.24 8.38 -11.06
CA LEU A 606 2.49 9.36 -9.99
C LEU A 606 3.98 9.51 -9.61
N SER A 607 4.85 8.67 -10.18
CA SER A 607 6.30 8.66 -9.99
C SER A 607 7.05 9.12 -11.25
N ALA A 608 6.35 9.54 -12.31
CA ALA A 608 6.97 10.05 -13.52
C ALA A 608 7.54 11.47 -13.29
N GLU A 609 8.83 11.65 -13.59
CA GLU A 609 9.48 12.97 -13.54
C GLU A 609 8.96 13.88 -14.65
N PHE A 610 8.89 15.18 -14.37
CA PHE A 610 8.54 16.21 -15.35
C PHE A 610 9.22 17.53 -15.01
N GLN A 611 9.52 18.33 -16.02
CA GLN A 611 10.16 19.63 -15.83
C GLN A 611 9.19 20.69 -15.29
N ASP A 612 9.60 21.42 -14.26
CA ASP A 612 8.89 22.57 -13.72
C ASP A 612 9.87 23.62 -13.14
N ASP A 613 9.97 24.78 -13.79
CA ASP A 613 10.85 25.90 -13.41
C ASP A 613 10.42 26.62 -12.13
N THR A 614 9.27 26.24 -11.55
CA THR A 614 8.73 26.84 -10.31
C THR A 614 9.08 26.04 -9.06
N ARG A 615 10.04 25.11 -9.15
CA ARG A 615 10.49 24.23 -8.05
C ARG A 615 12.01 24.17 -7.94
N TYR A 616 12.49 23.66 -6.82
CA TYR A 616 13.92 23.39 -6.63
C TYR A 616 14.38 22.30 -7.61
N GLU A 617 15.51 22.53 -8.27
CA GLU A 617 16.12 21.59 -9.23
C GLU A 617 16.46 20.24 -8.58
N GLN A 618 16.85 20.26 -7.31
CA GLN A 618 17.11 19.07 -6.47
C GLN A 618 15.83 18.47 -5.85
N SER A 619 14.64 18.99 -6.16
CA SER A 619 13.35 18.57 -5.60
C SER A 619 12.26 18.45 -6.67
N GLN A 620 12.61 18.13 -7.92
CA GLN A 620 11.67 17.77 -8.99
C GLN A 620 10.98 16.41 -8.76
N ASP A 621 10.84 16.03 -7.50
CA ASP A 621 10.32 14.77 -7.03
C ASP A 621 8.82 14.63 -7.40
N PRO A 622 8.45 13.53 -8.07
CA PRO A 622 7.07 13.12 -8.33
C PRO A 622 6.16 13.15 -7.09
N VAL A 623 4.82 13.23 -7.27
CA VAL A 623 3.86 13.25 -6.14
C VAL A 623 4.11 12.11 -5.15
N ALA A 624 4.32 10.89 -5.66
CA ALA A 624 4.56 9.70 -4.85
C ALA A 624 5.80 9.85 -3.95
N THR A 625 6.88 10.42 -4.49
CA THR A 625 8.13 10.68 -3.76
C THR A 625 7.92 11.62 -2.58
N THR A 626 7.03 12.62 -2.70
CA THR A 626 6.70 13.50 -1.57
C THR A 626 6.10 12.75 -0.37
N TRP A 627 5.34 11.68 -0.64
CA TRP A 627 4.79 10.80 0.40
C TRP A 627 5.83 9.79 0.90
N PHE A 628 6.68 9.25 0.04
CA PHE A 628 7.77 8.36 0.45
C PHE A 628 8.76 9.04 1.40
N ILE A 629 9.10 10.31 1.18
CA ILE A 629 9.94 11.09 2.10
C ILE A 629 9.25 11.23 3.46
N SER A 630 7.94 11.55 3.47
CA SER A 630 7.17 11.66 4.72
C SER A 630 7.11 10.32 5.46
N PHE A 631 6.95 9.22 4.72
CA PHE A 631 6.95 7.85 5.26
C PHE A 631 8.28 7.52 5.96
N ASN A 632 9.40 7.80 5.29
CA ASN A 632 10.73 7.60 5.85
C ASN A 632 10.98 8.43 7.11
N GLN A 633 10.46 9.67 7.17
CA GLN A 633 10.54 10.50 8.38
C GLN A 633 9.72 9.89 9.53
N ILE A 634 8.49 9.43 9.27
CA ILE A 634 7.64 8.77 10.27
C ILE A 634 8.34 7.51 10.81
N ARG A 635 8.89 6.68 9.93
CA ARG A 635 9.60 5.45 10.30
C ARG A 635 10.80 5.70 11.21
N LYS A 636 11.58 6.76 10.94
CA LYS A 636 12.71 7.16 11.79
C LYS A 636 12.27 7.72 13.15
N ALA A 637 11.10 8.34 13.21
CA ALA A 637 10.65 9.10 14.38
C ALA A 637 9.78 8.30 15.37
N ASP A 638 9.00 7.33 14.91
CA ASP A 638 8.08 6.55 15.74
C ASP A 638 7.78 5.16 15.13
N GLU A 639 8.28 4.11 15.79
CA GLU A 639 8.13 2.73 15.34
C GLU A 639 6.66 2.28 15.31
N LEU A 640 5.84 2.70 16.27
CA LEU A 640 4.42 2.33 16.31
C LEU A 640 3.66 3.02 15.16
N ALA A 641 3.96 4.28 14.87
CA ALA A 641 3.38 4.97 13.72
C ALA A 641 3.72 4.26 12.40
N SER A 642 4.97 3.78 12.27
CA SER A 642 5.38 2.95 11.12
C SER A 642 4.57 1.67 11.04
N ARG A 643 4.48 0.89 12.13
CA ARG A 643 3.69 -0.35 12.16
C ARG A 643 2.21 -0.13 11.81
N ILE A 644 1.62 0.98 12.28
CA ILE A 644 0.26 1.38 11.92
C ILE A 644 0.14 1.64 10.42
N LEU A 645 1.06 2.38 9.81
CA LEU A 645 1.03 2.63 8.36
C LEU A 645 1.17 1.36 7.54
N MET A 646 2.07 0.46 7.94
CA MET A 646 2.26 -0.83 7.29
C MET A 646 1.01 -1.71 7.39
N PHE A 647 0.33 -1.69 8.54
CA PHE A 647 -0.97 -2.35 8.71
C PHE A 647 -2.04 -1.75 7.79
N LEU A 648 -2.11 -0.41 7.70
CA LEU A 648 -3.09 0.31 6.87
C LEU A 648 -2.97 0.00 5.37
N ALA A 649 -1.80 -0.43 4.90
CA ALA A 649 -1.58 -0.88 3.53
C ALA A 649 -2.49 -2.07 3.14
N TYR A 650 -2.88 -2.92 4.09
CA TYR A 650 -3.60 -4.17 3.80
C TYR A 650 -5.09 -4.12 4.10
N VAL A 651 -5.59 -3.06 4.72
CA VAL A 651 -7.00 -2.91 5.13
C VAL A 651 -7.70 -1.80 4.35
N GLU A 652 -9.03 -1.73 4.42
CA GLU A 652 -9.78 -0.65 3.77
C GLU A 652 -9.35 0.72 4.32
N PRO A 653 -8.93 1.70 3.50
CA PRO A 653 -8.43 3.00 3.98
C PRO A 653 -9.49 3.89 4.62
N LYS A 654 -10.78 3.57 4.48
CA LYS A 654 -11.86 4.36 5.06
C LYS A 654 -12.47 3.68 6.28
N ALA A 655 -12.94 4.49 7.21
CA ALA A 655 -13.66 4.07 8.41
C ALA A 655 -12.87 3.10 9.31
N VAL A 656 -11.56 3.28 9.44
CA VAL A 656 -10.66 2.43 10.23
C VAL A 656 -10.84 2.70 11.73
N PRO A 657 -11.32 1.75 12.54
CA PRO A 657 -11.44 1.94 13.99
C PRO A 657 -10.07 1.87 14.69
N GLN A 658 -9.84 2.70 15.71
CA GLN A 658 -8.61 2.67 16.52
C GLN A 658 -8.34 1.30 17.14
N SER A 659 -9.39 0.60 17.56
CA SER A 659 -9.33 -0.72 18.18
C SER A 659 -8.71 -1.80 17.27
N MET A 660 -8.71 -1.57 15.95
CA MET A 660 -8.14 -2.46 14.94
C MET A 660 -6.64 -2.24 14.73
N LEU A 661 -6.14 -1.03 15.00
CA LEU A 661 -4.74 -0.67 14.77
C LEU A 661 -3.78 -1.51 15.64
N PRO A 662 -2.52 -1.72 15.19
CA PRO A 662 -1.48 -2.36 16.01
C PRO A 662 -1.35 -1.70 17.39
N LYS A 663 -1.29 -2.51 18.46
CA LYS A 663 -1.19 -2.00 19.84
C LYS A 663 0.23 -1.51 20.15
N GLY A 664 0.30 -0.39 20.86
CA GLY A 664 1.50 0.08 21.56
C GLY A 664 1.56 -0.46 22.98
N GLU A 665 2.68 -0.24 23.67
CA GLU A 665 2.88 -0.63 25.07
C GLU A 665 2.05 0.24 26.03
N SER A 666 1.70 1.46 25.61
CA SER A 666 0.92 2.40 26.41
C SER A 666 -0.02 3.26 25.57
N GLN A 667 -1.05 3.80 26.22
CA GLN A 667 -1.99 4.75 25.59
C GLN A 667 -1.30 6.04 25.14
N GLN A 668 -0.24 6.46 25.84
CA GLN A 668 0.58 7.61 25.44
C GLN A 668 1.30 7.34 24.12
N GLN A 669 1.91 6.16 23.95
CA GLN A 669 2.56 5.77 22.70
C GLN A 669 1.56 5.74 21.55
N MET A 670 0.37 5.16 21.77
CA MET A 670 -0.71 5.14 20.79
C MET A 670 -1.14 6.56 20.37
N THR A 671 -1.38 7.44 21.35
CA THR A 671 -1.77 8.83 21.11
C THR A 671 -0.71 9.59 20.32
N ARG A 672 0.58 9.38 20.65
CA ARG A 672 1.71 9.99 19.96
C ARG A 672 1.82 9.51 18.52
N ALA A 673 1.69 8.21 18.29
CA ALA A 673 1.78 7.60 16.97
C ALA A 673 0.64 8.07 16.05
N ILE A 674 -0.62 7.96 16.51
CA ILE A 674 -1.78 8.47 15.76
C ILE A 674 -1.66 9.98 15.53
N GLY A 675 -1.24 10.74 16.54
CA GLY A 675 -1.01 12.18 16.42
C GLY A 675 0.10 12.54 15.44
N MET A 676 1.09 11.67 15.24
CA MET A 676 2.12 11.83 14.20
C MET A 676 1.52 11.60 12.81
N LEU A 677 0.79 10.50 12.61
CA LEU A 677 0.14 10.20 11.33
C LEU A 677 -0.88 11.27 10.91
N CYS A 678 -1.67 11.77 11.87
CA CYS A 678 -2.55 12.92 11.66
C CYS A 678 -1.75 14.21 11.42
N GLY A 679 -0.61 14.37 12.09
CA GLY A 679 0.28 15.52 11.91
C GLY A 679 0.83 15.64 10.51
N TYR A 680 1.13 14.51 9.85
CA TYR A 680 1.54 14.43 8.44
C TYR A 680 0.36 14.36 7.45
N ARG A 681 -0.89 14.36 7.94
CA ARG A 681 -2.12 14.19 7.14
C ARG A 681 -2.20 12.88 6.37
N PHE A 682 -1.58 11.82 6.89
CA PHE A 682 -1.75 10.47 6.37
C PHE A 682 -3.02 9.81 6.94
N LEU A 683 -3.47 10.28 8.10
CA LEU A 683 -4.75 9.93 8.70
C LEU A 683 -5.55 11.19 9.04
N ASP A 684 -6.86 11.12 8.80
CA ASP A 684 -7.83 12.12 9.23
C ASP A 684 -8.84 11.47 10.18
N ARG A 685 -9.10 12.12 11.30
CA ARG A 685 -10.09 11.64 12.29
C ARG A 685 -11.49 12.08 11.88
N ARG A 686 -12.46 11.15 11.88
CA ARG A 686 -13.88 11.45 11.63
C ARG A 686 -14.51 12.12 12.86
N GLY A 687 -14.53 13.45 12.87
CA GLY A 687 -15.11 14.22 13.97
C GLY A 687 -14.45 13.90 15.32
N SER A 688 -15.25 13.64 16.35
CA SER A 688 -14.77 13.24 17.69
C SER A 688 -14.64 11.72 17.87
N SER A 689 -14.91 10.92 16.85
CA SER A 689 -14.87 9.46 16.95
C SER A 689 -13.45 8.89 16.90
N GLU A 690 -13.25 7.68 17.45
CA GLU A 690 -12.00 6.91 17.31
C GLU A 690 -11.93 6.17 15.96
N VAL A 691 -12.39 6.81 14.89
CA VAL A 691 -12.43 6.27 13.53
C VAL A 691 -11.64 7.19 12.60
N PHE A 692 -10.80 6.58 11.76
CA PHE A 692 -9.86 7.28 10.91
C PHE A 692 -10.04 6.94 9.43
N ASP A 693 -9.75 7.91 8.58
CA ASP A 693 -9.64 7.76 7.15
C ASP A 693 -8.21 8.02 6.71
N MET A 694 -7.72 7.21 5.77
CA MET A 694 -6.53 7.49 4.99
C MET A 694 -6.94 8.06 3.63
N HIS A 695 -6.10 8.94 3.11
CA HIS A 695 -6.24 9.48 1.77
C HIS A 695 -5.97 8.39 0.72
N SER A 696 -6.77 8.27 -0.34
CA SER A 696 -6.71 7.15 -1.29
C SER A 696 -5.34 7.00 -1.96
N LEU A 697 -4.78 8.10 -2.48
CA LEU A 697 -3.46 8.08 -3.11
C LEU A 697 -2.32 7.82 -2.11
N VAL A 698 -2.47 8.27 -0.85
CA VAL A 698 -1.49 7.96 0.21
C VAL A 698 -1.54 6.48 0.55
N HIS A 699 -2.73 5.88 0.58
CA HIS A 699 -2.91 4.45 0.78
C HIS A 699 -2.31 3.63 -0.39
N VAL A 700 -2.51 4.05 -1.64
CA VAL A 700 -1.87 3.42 -2.82
C VAL A 700 -0.35 3.53 -2.73
N ALA A 701 0.19 4.71 -2.41
CA ALA A 701 1.63 4.91 -2.25
C ALA A 701 2.19 4.08 -1.08
N THR A 702 1.48 4.01 0.04
CA THR A 702 1.86 3.18 1.19
C THR A 702 1.95 1.71 0.81
N ARG A 703 1.03 1.21 -0.03
CA ARG A 703 1.05 -0.17 -0.52
C ARG A 703 2.23 -0.47 -1.44
N SER A 704 2.50 0.41 -2.41
CA SER A 704 3.67 0.23 -3.30
C SER A 704 4.96 0.28 -2.50
N TRP A 705 5.05 1.24 -1.57
CA TRP A 705 6.22 1.37 -0.71
C TRP A 705 6.46 0.11 0.12
N VAL A 706 5.43 -0.46 0.76
CA VAL A 706 5.54 -1.71 1.55
C VAL A 706 5.93 -2.90 0.66
N ALA A 707 5.45 -2.97 -0.58
CA ALA A 707 5.82 -4.03 -1.51
C ALA A 707 7.29 -3.96 -1.96
N GLU A 708 7.86 -2.75 -2.04
CA GLU A 708 9.22 -2.52 -2.52
C GLU A 708 10.29 -2.50 -1.41
N ASN A 709 9.93 -2.10 -0.18
CA ASN A 709 10.90 -1.77 0.88
C ASN A 709 10.89 -2.75 2.05
N ASP A 710 9.86 -3.57 2.20
CA ASP A 710 9.70 -4.52 3.31
C ASP A 710 9.28 -5.90 2.80
N SER A 711 9.44 -6.92 3.65
CA SER A 711 8.94 -8.26 3.35
C SER A 711 7.42 -8.25 3.28
N GLU A 712 6.87 -8.11 2.07
CA GLU A 712 5.42 -8.06 1.81
C GLU A 712 4.70 -9.23 2.50
N LYS A 713 5.34 -10.41 2.51
CA LYS A 713 4.82 -11.61 3.18
C LYS A 713 4.72 -11.45 4.70
N GLU A 714 5.75 -10.93 5.36
CA GLU A 714 5.76 -10.74 6.82
C GLU A 714 4.76 -9.67 7.26
N GLN A 715 4.71 -8.55 6.56
CA GLN A 715 3.82 -7.45 6.90
C GLN A 715 2.35 -7.82 6.68
N ARG A 716 2.07 -8.54 5.59
CA ARG A 716 0.76 -9.15 5.36
C ARG A 716 0.39 -10.13 6.48
N GLN A 717 1.31 -11.00 6.90
CA GLN A 717 1.06 -11.93 8.00
C GLN A 717 0.82 -11.21 9.34
N ALA A 718 1.52 -10.11 9.61
CA ALA A 718 1.28 -9.26 10.78
C ALA A 718 -0.12 -8.62 10.74
N ALA A 719 -0.54 -8.11 9.58
CA ALA A 719 -1.88 -7.56 9.40
C ALA A 719 -2.98 -8.62 9.57
N ILE A 720 -2.81 -9.81 8.99
CA ILE A 720 -3.71 -10.95 9.18
C ILE A 720 -3.78 -11.34 10.66
N ALA A 721 -2.64 -11.40 11.34
CA ALA A 721 -2.60 -11.74 12.76
C ALA A 721 -3.34 -10.72 13.62
N ARG A 722 -3.13 -9.42 13.35
CA ARG A 722 -3.81 -8.35 14.07
C ARG A 722 -5.32 -8.39 13.84
N LEU A 723 -5.75 -8.55 12.58
CA LEU A 723 -7.18 -8.57 12.29
C LEU A 723 -7.85 -9.84 12.81
N SER A 724 -7.19 -10.99 12.76
CA SER A 724 -7.68 -12.24 13.37
C SER A 724 -7.81 -12.14 14.90
N GLU A 725 -6.99 -11.32 15.57
CA GLU A 725 -7.10 -11.04 17.01
C GLU A 725 -8.34 -10.17 17.33
N VAL A 726 -8.60 -9.15 16.51
CA VAL A 726 -9.64 -8.13 16.78
C VAL A 726 -11.01 -8.53 16.23
N PHE A 727 -11.07 -9.31 15.16
CA PHE A 727 -12.33 -9.71 14.56
C PHE A 727 -13.12 -10.60 15.54
N PRO A 728 -14.33 -10.19 15.94
CA PRO A 728 -15.05 -10.87 17.00
C PRO A 728 -15.74 -12.14 16.48
N THR A 729 -16.37 -12.87 17.41
CA THR A 729 -17.29 -13.96 17.09
C THR A 729 -18.62 -13.43 16.54
N ASP A 730 -19.51 -14.33 16.13
CA ASP A 730 -20.84 -14.03 15.58
C ASP A 730 -21.92 -13.81 16.66
N GLU A 731 -21.53 -13.60 17.92
CA GLU A 731 -22.43 -13.25 19.03
C GLU A 731 -23.07 -11.88 18.80
N TRP A 732 -24.41 -11.80 18.83
CA TRP A 732 -25.15 -10.60 18.42
C TRP A 732 -24.69 -9.28 19.06
N GLU A 733 -24.19 -9.33 20.29
CA GLU A 733 -23.61 -8.20 21.03
C GLU A 733 -22.39 -7.58 20.33
N ASN A 734 -21.66 -8.36 19.54
CA ASN A 734 -20.48 -7.93 18.80
C ASN A 734 -20.81 -7.33 17.42
N ARG A 735 -22.10 -7.18 17.09
CA ARG A 735 -22.55 -6.81 15.74
C ARG A 735 -21.96 -5.53 15.20
N ASP A 736 -21.94 -4.51 16.03
CA ASP A 736 -21.41 -3.21 15.62
C ASP A 736 -19.89 -3.29 15.40
N VAL A 737 -19.19 -4.17 16.12
CA VAL A 737 -17.74 -4.37 16.00
C VAL A 737 -17.40 -5.14 14.74
N TRP A 738 -18.04 -6.29 14.45
CA TRP A 738 -17.71 -7.00 13.20
C TRP A 738 -18.12 -6.22 11.97
N ARG A 739 -19.22 -5.45 12.00
CA ARG A 739 -19.63 -4.61 10.86
C ARG A 739 -18.62 -3.53 10.54
N GLN A 740 -17.99 -2.96 11.56
CA GLN A 740 -16.87 -2.05 11.39
C GLN A 740 -15.63 -2.78 10.84
N CYS A 741 -15.33 -3.99 11.31
CA CYS A 741 -14.17 -4.76 10.85
C CYS A 741 -14.36 -5.46 9.48
N MET A 742 -15.59 -5.70 9.03
CA MET A 742 -15.91 -6.54 7.88
C MET A 742 -15.28 -6.06 6.57
N PRO A 743 -15.34 -4.76 6.20
CA PRO A 743 -14.71 -4.29 4.96
C PRO A 743 -13.20 -4.54 4.94
N HIS A 744 -12.54 -4.37 6.09
CA HIS A 744 -11.11 -4.63 6.26
C HIS A 744 -10.78 -6.13 6.15
N ALA A 745 -11.62 -7.00 6.72
CA ALA A 745 -11.46 -8.45 6.66
C ALA A 745 -11.65 -8.99 5.24
N ILE A 746 -12.70 -8.57 4.54
CA ILE A 746 -12.99 -8.98 3.17
C ILE A 746 -11.87 -8.56 2.22
N LYS A 747 -11.31 -7.35 2.38
CA LYS A 747 -10.17 -6.91 1.59
C LYS A 747 -8.96 -7.85 1.75
N LEU A 748 -8.60 -8.19 2.98
CA LEU A 748 -7.51 -9.13 3.25
C LEU A 748 -7.77 -10.54 2.68
N LEU A 749 -9.01 -11.05 2.81
CA LEU A 749 -9.39 -12.38 2.35
C LEU A 749 -9.40 -12.51 0.81
N ARG A 750 -9.58 -11.40 0.08
CA ARG A 750 -9.56 -11.38 -1.40
C ARG A 750 -8.15 -11.32 -1.99
N CYS A 751 -7.15 -10.89 -1.24
CA CYS A 751 -5.79 -10.65 -1.75
C CYS A 751 -4.86 -11.88 -1.69
N THR A 752 -5.37 -13.09 -1.43
CA THR A 752 -4.55 -14.30 -1.20
C THR A 752 -4.93 -15.40 -2.17
N GLU A 753 -4.09 -15.65 -3.17
CA GLU A 753 -4.38 -16.67 -4.18
C GLU A 753 -3.98 -18.11 -3.73
N ASP A 754 -2.94 -18.36 -2.93
CA ASP A 754 -2.52 -19.77 -2.72
C ASP A 754 -2.02 -20.25 -1.33
N ASP A 755 -1.85 -19.40 -0.30
CA ASP A 755 -1.35 -19.85 1.03
C ASP A 755 -2.19 -19.32 2.21
N TRP A 756 -3.23 -20.07 2.57
CA TRP A 756 -4.13 -19.75 3.69
C TRP A 756 -3.55 -20.22 5.03
N SER A 757 -2.85 -19.32 5.71
CA SER A 757 -2.36 -19.56 7.08
C SER A 757 -3.50 -19.88 8.06
N LYS A 758 -3.17 -20.57 9.17
CA LYS A 758 -4.14 -20.89 10.25
C LYS A 758 -4.93 -19.66 10.75
N LYS A 759 -4.26 -18.50 10.86
CA LYS A 759 -4.88 -17.23 11.30
C LYS A 759 -5.84 -16.66 10.26
N LEU A 760 -5.49 -16.77 8.98
CA LEU A 760 -6.37 -16.34 7.87
C LEU A 760 -7.61 -17.25 7.77
N CYS A 761 -7.44 -18.57 7.88
CA CYS A 761 -8.58 -19.50 7.98
C CYS A 761 -9.50 -19.18 9.16
N ARG A 762 -8.95 -18.80 10.31
CA ARG A 762 -9.75 -18.37 11.48
C ARG A 762 -10.52 -17.08 11.18
N LEU A 763 -9.89 -16.10 10.54
CA LEU A 763 -10.55 -14.86 10.13
C LEU A 763 -11.66 -15.12 9.11
N GLY A 764 -11.38 -15.92 8.06
CA GLY A 764 -12.37 -16.29 7.04
C GLY A 764 -13.55 -17.08 7.62
N TYR A 765 -13.30 -17.98 8.57
CA TYR A 765 -14.36 -18.69 9.30
C TYR A 765 -15.31 -17.72 10.02
N TRP A 766 -14.77 -16.81 10.86
CA TRP A 766 -15.60 -15.87 11.60
C TRP A 766 -16.27 -14.82 10.71
N ALA A 767 -15.58 -14.33 9.68
CA ALA A 767 -16.19 -13.47 8.68
C ALA A 767 -17.35 -14.17 7.97
N GLY A 768 -17.20 -15.44 7.57
CA GLY A 768 -18.28 -16.23 6.97
C GLY A 768 -19.48 -16.41 7.90
N ARG A 769 -19.23 -16.66 9.19
CA ARG A 769 -20.27 -16.74 10.23
C ARG A 769 -21.02 -15.41 10.41
N CYS A 770 -20.29 -14.29 10.52
CA CYS A 770 -20.92 -12.98 10.65
C CYS A 770 -21.68 -12.55 9.39
N LEU A 771 -21.18 -12.89 8.19
CA LEU A 771 -21.90 -12.68 6.92
C LEU A 771 -23.23 -13.45 6.90
N LEU A 772 -23.25 -14.68 7.42
CA LEU A 772 -24.48 -15.45 7.58
C LEU A 772 -25.47 -14.73 8.50
N VAL A 773 -25.01 -14.25 9.66
CA VAL A 773 -25.85 -13.49 10.61
C VAL A 773 -26.38 -12.19 10.00
N ASP A 774 -25.62 -11.53 9.13
CA ASP A 774 -26.06 -10.33 8.40
C ASP A 774 -26.94 -10.64 7.17
N GLY A 775 -27.20 -11.91 6.87
CA GLY A 775 -28.05 -12.36 5.76
C GLY A 775 -27.36 -12.37 4.40
N GLN A 776 -26.04 -12.20 4.33
CA GLN A 776 -25.25 -12.21 3.10
C GLN A 776 -24.85 -13.64 2.70
N ILE A 777 -25.85 -14.50 2.52
CA ILE A 777 -25.70 -15.96 2.38
C ILE A 777 -24.75 -16.34 1.24
N LYS A 778 -24.88 -15.74 0.06
CA LYS A 778 -24.05 -16.08 -1.12
C LYS A 778 -22.56 -15.83 -0.89
N GLU A 779 -22.20 -14.75 -0.19
CA GLU A 779 -20.82 -14.44 0.13
C GLU A 779 -20.30 -15.34 1.26
N ALA A 780 -21.17 -15.69 2.22
CA ALA A 780 -20.85 -16.66 3.27
C ALA A 780 -20.57 -18.07 2.68
N VAL A 781 -21.33 -18.52 1.67
CA VAL A 781 -21.11 -19.81 0.98
C VAL A 781 -19.69 -19.84 0.42
N LYS A 782 -19.36 -18.88 -0.46
CA LYS A 782 -18.06 -18.82 -1.14
C LYS A 782 -16.91 -18.84 -0.15
N LEU A 783 -17.03 -18.05 0.93
CA LEU A 783 -15.96 -17.93 1.92
C LEU A 783 -15.81 -19.20 2.76
N LEU A 784 -16.91 -19.82 3.22
CA LEU A 784 -16.85 -21.02 4.04
C LEU A 784 -16.49 -22.28 3.23
N GLU A 785 -16.88 -22.38 1.96
CA GLU A 785 -16.44 -23.44 1.05
C GLU A 785 -14.91 -23.44 0.94
N HIS A 786 -14.32 -22.26 0.75
CA HIS A 786 -12.87 -22.10 0.69
C HIS A 786 -12.19 -22.48 2.02
N VAL A 787 -12.73 -22.02 3.15
CA VAL A 787 -12.21 -22.38 4.50
C VAL A 787 -12.27 -23.89 4.73
N VAL A 788 -13.37 -24.56 4.35
CA VAL A 788 -13.51 -26.01 4.49
C VAL A 788 -12.56 -26.75 3.56
N ALA A 789 -12.36 -26.29 2.33
CA ALA A 789 -11.41 -26.87 1.39
C ALA A 789 -9.99 -26.85 1.96
N VAL A 790 -9.53 -25.69 2.45
CA VAL A 790 -8.20 -25.54 3.08
C VAL A 790 -8.06 -26.41 4.33
N ARG A 791 -9.08 -26.45 5.21
CA ARG A 791 -9.02 -27.28 6.43
C ARG A 791 -9.09 -28.77 6.13
N THR A 792 -9.72 -29.18 5.04
CA THR A 792 -9.81 -30.57 4.61
C THR A 792 -8.46 -31.11 4.14
N THR A 793 -7.66 -30.28 3.47
CA THR A 793 -6.30 -30.65 3.04
C THR A 793 -5.28 -30.55 4.18
N ALA A 794 -5.43 -29.59 5.09
CA ALA A 794 -4.46 -29.34 6.15
C ALA A 794 -4.70 -30.09 7.47
N LEU A 795 -5.92 -30.54 7.77
CA LEU A 795 -6.29 -31.12 9.06
C LEU A 795 -6.93 -32.50 8.94
N ALA A 796 -6.65 -33.36 9.92
CA ALA A 796 -7.27 -34.68 10.05
C ALA A 796 -8.80 -34.57 10.16
N GLU A 797 -9.49 -35.63 9.75
CA GLU A 797 -10.97 -35.67 9.67
C GLU A 797 -11.67 -35.42 11.01
N ASN A 798 -11.06 -35.86 12.12
CA ASN A 798 -11.57 -35.66 13.47
C ASN A 798 -11.11 -34.35 14.13
N HIS A 799 -10.39 -33.49 13.42
CA HIS A 799 -9.88 -32.25 14.00
C HIS A 799 -11.04 -31.27 14.30
N PRO A 800 -11.13 -30.69 15.52
CA PRO A 800 -12.25 -29.82 15.92
C PRO A 800 -12.52 -28.65 14.98
N ASP A 801 -11.47 -27.95 14.52
CA ASP A 801 -11.60 -26.82 13.59
C ASP A 801 -12.21 -27.23 12.23
N ARG A 802 -11.88 -28.43 11.73
CA ARG A 802 -12.42 -28.95 10.46
C ARG A 802 -13.91 -29.24 10.59
N LEU A 803 -14.29 -29.99 11.64
CA LEU A 803 -15.69 -30.30 11.93
C LEU A 803 -16.52 -29.04 12.16
N THR A 804 -15.97 -28.05 12.86
CA THR A 804 -16.65 -26.78 13.14
C THR A 804 -16.88 -25.94 11.87
N SER A 805 -15.92 -25.92 10.92
CA SER A 805 -16.12 -25.28 9.62
C SER A 805 -17.12 -26.03 8.73
N GLN A 806 -17.08 -27.37 8.72
CA GLN A 806 -18.03 -28.18 7.94
C GLN A 806 -19.46 -28.01 8.47
N HIS A 807 -19.62 -27.97 9.79
CA HIS A 807 -20.88 -27.65 10.45
C HIS A 807 -21.40 -26.26 10.03
N ALA A 808 -20.56 -25.23 10.06
CA ALA A 808 -20.94 -23.89 9.61
C ALA A 808 -21.30 -23.83 8.12
N LEU A 809 -20.54 -24.54 7.27
CA LEU A 809 -20.85 -24.63 5.84
C LEU A 809 -22.20 -25.31 5.60
N ALA A 810 -22.54 -26.35 6.36
CA ALA A 810 -23.85 -27.00 6.25
C ALA A 810 -25.01 -26.07 6.63
N MET A 811 -24.83 -25.22 7.67
CA MET A 811 -25.82 -24.19 8.00
C MET A 811 -26.04 -23.24 6.82
N VAL A 812 -24.95 -22.79 6.19
CA VAL A 812 -25.03 -21.88 5.05
C VAL A 812 -25.63 -22.56 3.81
N TYR A 813 -25.30 -23.83 3.53
CA TYR A 813 -25.94 -24.59 2.46
C TYR A 813 -27.44 -24.72 2.68
N ARG A 814 -27.88 -25.00 3.91
CA ARG A 814 -29.31 -25.04 4.23
C ARG A 814 -29.97 -23.70 3.94
N ASP A 815 -29.39 -22.61 4.42
CA ASP A 815 -29.96 -21.27 4.29
C ASP A 815 -29.89 -20.75 2.83
N ASN A 816 -28.99 -21.30 1.99
CA ASN A 816 -28.93 -21.08 0.54
C ASN A 816 -29.88 -21.99 -0.27
N GLY A 817 -30.63 -22.89 0.39
CA GLY A 817 -31.55 -23.84 -0.24
C GLY A 817 -30.91 -25.16 -0.73
N GLN A 818 -29.62 -25.38 -0.51
CA GLN A 818 -28.89 -26.61 -0.86
C GLN A 818 -29.07 -27.70 0.23
N ILE A 819 -30.32 -28.04 0.54
CA ILE A 819 -30.69 -28.88 1.69
C ILE A 819 -30.01 -30.25 1.68
N LYS A 820 -29.92 -30.90 0.50
CA LYS A 820 -29.31 -32.24 0.38
C LYS A 820 -27.82 -32.25 0.71
N GLU A 821 -27.09 -31.23 0.28
CA GLU A 821 -25.67 -31.09 0.58
C GLU A 821 -25.45 -30.81 2.08
N ALA A 822 -26.33 -30.00 2.69
CA ALA A 822 -26.31 -29.76 4.13
C ALA A 822 -26.52 -31.05 4.93
N VAL A 823 -27.52 -31.87 4.58
CA VAL A 823 -27.79 -33.16 5.23
C VAL A 823 -26.58 -34.08 5.10
N LYS A 824 -26.06 -34.27 3.89
CA LYS A 824 -24.91 -35.15 3.63
C LYS A 824 -23.68 -34.75 4.46
N LEU A 825 -23.39 -33.45 4.52
CA LEU A 825 -22.25 -32.93 5.29
C LEU A 825 -22.47 -33.08 6.80
N LEU A 826 -23.69 -32.87 7.31
CA LEU A 826 -23.99 -33.03 8.73
C LEU A 826 -24.03 -34.49 9.18
N GLU A 827 -24.53 -35.41 8.35
CA GLU A 827 -24.48 -36.86 8.64
C GLU A 827 -23.03 -37.33 8.80
N HIS A 828 -22.14 -36.85 7.93
CA HIS A 828 -20.70 -37.08 8.05
C HIS A 828 -20.13 -36.53 9.36
N VAL A 829 -20.36 -35.25 9.68
CA VAL A 829 -19.87 -34.61 10.91
C VAL A 829 -20.40 -35.31 12.17
N VAL A 830 -21.67 -35.72 12.19
CA VAL A 830 -22.28 -36.44 13.32
C VAL A 830 -21.70 -37.85 13.44
N ALA A 831 -21.44 -38.56 12.34
CA ALA A 831 -20.81 -39.88 12.37
C ALA A 831 -19.39 -39.81 12.96
N VAL A 832 -18.57 -38.86 12.52
CA VAL A 832 -17.22 -38.64 13.06
C VAL A 832 -17.27 -38.23 14.54
N GLY A 833 -18.17 -37.30 14.90
CA GLY A 833 -18.35 -36.86 16.29
C GLY A 833 -18.85 -37.99 17.20
N LYS A 834 -19.69 -38.91 16.70
CA LYS A 834 -20.14 -40.08 17.46
C LYS A 834 -19.01 -41.06 17.76
N ALA A 835 -18.06 -41.22 16.83
CA ALA A 835 -16.91 -42.10 17.00
C ALA A 835 -15.83 -41.52 17.92
N THR A 836 -15.74 -40.18 18.04
CA THR A 836 -14.61 -39.50 18.69
C THR A 836 -14.96 -38.75 19.98
N LEU A 837 -16.22 -38.35 20.17
CA LEU A 837 -16.67 -37.53 21.31
C LEU A 837 -17.71 -38.26 22.16
N ALA A 838 -17.65 -38.04 23.47
CA ALA A 838 -18.64 -38.52 24.43
C ALA A 838 -20.04 -37.99 24.10
N GLU A 839 -21.08 -38.72 24.50
CA GLU A 839 -22.48 -38.42 24.16
C GLU A 839 -22.95 -37.05 24.67
N ASN A 840 -22.45 -36.61 25.82
CA ASN A 840 -22.77 -35.30 26.41
C ASN A 840 -21.86 -34.15 25.89
N HIS A 841 -20.95 -34.41 24.95
CA HIS A 841 -20.01 -33.40 24.47
C HIS A 841 -20.73 -32.29 23.68
N PRO A 842 -20.52 -31.00 23.99
CA PRO A 842 -21.25 -29.89 23.37
C PRO A 842 -21.24 -29.88 21.84
N SER A 843 -20.07 -30.08 21.21
CA SER A 843 -19.93 -30.07 19.75
C SER A 843 -20.67 -31.21 19.05
N ARG A 844 -20.78 -32.38 19.70
CA ARG A 844 -21.54 -33.53 19.17
C ARG A 844 -23.04 -33.24 19.20
N LEU A 845 -23.52 -32.66 20.30
CA LEU A 845 -24.93 -32.30 20.46
C LEU A 845 -25.32 -31.15 19.51
N ALA A 846 -24.42 -30.19 19.28
CA ALA A 846 -24.63 -29.10 18.32
C ALA A 846 -24.74 -29.61 16.87
N SER A 847 -23.89 -30.55 16.45
CA SER A 847 -23.99 -31.12 15.10
C SER A 847 -25.25 -31.98 14.91
N GLN A 848 -25.67 -32.73 15.94
CA GLN A 848 -26.93 -33.48 15.93
C GLN A 848 -28.16 -32.57 15.88
N HIS A 849 -28.13 -31.44 16.58
CA HIS A 849 -29.17 -30.43 16.49
C HIS A 849 -29.32 -29.88 15.07
N GLU A 850 -28.23 -29.45 14.44
CA GLU A 850 -28.28 -28.94 13.07
C GLU A 850 -28.68 -30.03 12.08
N LEU A 851 -28.25 -31.29 12.28
CA LEU A 851 -28.70 -32.41 11.45
C LEU A 851 -30.23 -32.59 11.54
N ALA A 852 -30.82 -32.46 12.73
CA ALA A 852 -32.27 -32.54 12.88
C ALA A 852 -32.99 -31.39 12.14
N ILE A 853 -32.42 -30.18 12.17
CA ILE A 853 -32.97 -29.05 11.40
C ILE A 853 -32.84 -29.32 9.89
N ALA A 854 -31.73 -29.89 9.43
CA ALA A 854 -31.55 -30.28 8.04
C ALA A 854 -32.52 -31.40 7.62
N TYR A 855 -32.74 -32.42 8.46
CA TYR A 855 -33.77 -33.44 8.23
C TYR A 855 -35.17 -32.86 8.16
N ARG A 856 -35.51 -31.90 9.03
CA ARG A 856 -36.77 -31.16 8.96
C ARG A 856 -36.92 -30.47 7.60
N ALA A 857 -35.90 -29.73 7.16
CA ALA A 857 -35.91 -29.05 5.86
C ALA A 857 -35.98 -30.02 4.67
N ASN A 858 -35.46 -31.25 4.82
CA ASN A 858 -35.54 -32.32 3.82
C ASN A 858 -36.86 -33.13 3.89
N GLY A 859 -37.79 -32.79 4.79
CA GLY A 859 -39.07 -33.48 4.97
C GLY A 859 -39.02 -34.76 5.82
N GLN A 860 -37.88 -35.10 6.41
CA GLN A 860 -37.68 -36.27 7.28
C GLN A 860 -38.10 -35.97 8.73
N ILE A 861 -39.34 -35.54 8.93
CA ILE A 861 -39.83 -35.00 10.21
C ILE A 861 -39.68 -35.99 11.38
N LYS A 862 -39.98 -37.28 11.16
CA LYS A 862 -39.90 -38.30 12.23
C LYS A 862 -38.47 -38.50 12.76
N GLU A 863 -37.48 -38.51 11.88
CA GLU A 863 -36.07 -38.63 12.29
C GLU A 863 -35.60 -37.37 13.03
N ALA A 864 -36.06 -36.19 12.59
CA ALA A 864 -35.81 -34.93 13.28
C ALA A 864 -36.40 -34.92 14.71
N VAL A 865 -37.63 -35.42 14.92
CA VAL A 865 -38.26 -35.52 16.25
C VAL A 865 -37.39 -36.40 17.15
N LYS A 866 -37.09 -37.63 16.70
CA LYS A 866 -36.34 -38.60 17.48
C LYS A 866 -34.97 -38.08 17.91
N LEU A 867 -34.29 -37.38 17.01
CA LEU A 867 -32.97 -36.82 17.29
C LEU A 867 -33.04 -35.65 18.27
N LEU A 868 -33.97 -34.70 18.09
CA LEU A 868 -34.09 -33.55 19.01
C LEU A 868 -34.61 -33.95 20.39
N GLU A 869 -35.54 -34.88 20.51
CA GLU A 869 -36.01 -35.40 21.81
C GLU A 869 -34.85 -35.99 22.61
N HIS A 870 -34.00 -36.79 21.95
CA HIS A 870 -32.79 -37.33 22.55
C HIS A 870 -31.84 -36.22 23.02
N VAL A 871 -31.50 -35.25 22.14
CA VAL A 871 -30.55 -34.17 22.48
C VAL A 871 -31.09 -33.27 23.60
N VAL A 872 -32.39 -32.94 23.58
CA VAL A 872 -33.05 -32.16 24.64
C VAL A 872 -33.03 -32.91 25.96
N ALA A 873 -33.25 -34.24 25.96
CA ALA A 873 -33.19 -35.05 27.19
C ALA A 873 -31.78 -35.04 27.82
N VAL A 874 -30.73 -35.21 27.01
CA VAL A 874 -29.33 -35.18 27.48
C VAL A 874 -28.94 -33.79 28.00
N ARG A 875 -29.36 -32.70 27.34
CA ARG A 875 -29.06 -31.34 27.80
C ARG A 875 -29.89 -30.90 29.01
N LYS A 876 -31.11 -31.42 29.18
CA LYS A 876 -31.96 -31.13 30.35
C LYS A 876 -31.30 -31.54 31.66
N THR A 877 -30.53 -32.64 31.67
CA THR A 877 -29.78 -33.09 32.85
C THR A 877 -28.48 -32.31 33.08
N ALA A 878 -27.94 -31.67 32.03
CA ALA A 878 -26.63 -31.02 32.08
C ALA A 878 -26.69 -29.49 32.24
N LEU A 879 -27.79 -28.83 31.81
CA LEU A 879 -27.88 -27.36 31.73
C LEU A 879 -29.12 -26.81 32.44
N ALA A 880 -28.94 -25.66 33.08
CA ALA A 880 -30.02 -24.86 33.68
C ALA A 880 -31.08 -24.44 32.65
N GLU A 881 -32.29 -24.16 33.12
CA GLU A 881 -33.45 -23.87 32.27
C GLU A 881 -33.30 -22.59 31.43
N ASN A 882 -32.58 -21.60 31.95
CA ASN A 882 -32.29 -20.34 31.26
C ASN A 882 -31.06 -20.40 30.34
N HIS A 883 -30.40 -21.56 30.19
CA HIS A 883 -29.20 -21.67 29.37
C HIS A 883 -29.55 -21.53 27.86
N PRO A 884 -28.82 -20.69 27.09
CA PRO A 884 -29.10 -20.46 25.66
C PRO A 884 -29.23 -21.72 24.81
N ASP A 885 -28.25 -22.64 24.88
CA ASP A 885 -28.30 -23.93 24.17
C ASP A 885 -29.58 -24.73 24.42
N ARG A 886 -30.07 -24.76 25.67
CA ARG A 886 -31.28 -25.51 26.03
C ARG A 886 -32.51 -24.87 25.41
N LEU A 887 -32.60 -23.54 25.43
CA LEU A 887 -33.70 -22.79 24.82
C LEU A 887 -33.71 -22.95 23.30
N THR A 888 -32.54 -22.95 22.65
CA THR A 888 -32.41 -23.17 21.19
C THR A 888 -32.85 -24.57 20.78
N LEU A 889 -32.49 -25.59 21.56
CA LEU A 889 -32.94 -26.96 21.33
C LEU A 889 -34.45 -27.13 21.52
N GLN A 890 -35.01 -26.55 22.58
CA GLN A 890 -36.46 -26.57 22.84
C GLN A 890 -37.23 -25.83 21.74
N HIS A 891 -36.71 -24.69 21.29
CA HIS A 891 -37.27 -23.94 20.16
C HIS A 891 -37.31 -24.80 18.89
N ALA A 892 -36.20 -25.46 18.53
CA ALA A 892 -36.19 -26.34 17.37
C ALA A 892 -37.10 -27.57 17.52
N LEU A 893 -37.15 -28.17 18.72
CA LEU A 893 -38.06 -29.27 19.00
C LEU A 893 -39.52 -28.85 18.80
N ALA A 894 -39.90 -27.64 19.22
CA ALA A 894 -41.24 -27.10 19.00
C ALA A 894 -41.57 -26.94 17.51
N MET A 895 -40.61 -26.46 16.70
CA MET A 895 -40.79 -26.38 15.25
C MET A 895 -41.07 -27.76 14.64
N VAL A 896 -40.32 -28.79 15.05
CA VAL A 896 -40.52 -30.15 14.54
C VAL A 896 -41.83 -30.77 15.06
N TYR A 897 -42.22 -30.52 16.32
CA TYR A 897 -43.52 -30.95 16.84
C TYR A 897 -44.69 -30.35 16.06
N ARG A 898 -44.61 -29.06 15.71
CA ARG A 898 -45.63 -28.43 14.85
C ARG A 898 -45.73 -29.15 13.50
N ASP A 899 -44.60 -29.40 12.86
CA ASP A 899 -44.56 -30.04 11.53
C ASP A 899 -44.98 -31.52 11.59
N ASN A 900 -44.84 -32.17 12.75
CA ASN A 900 -45.37 -33.51 13.04
C ASN A 900 -46.87 -33.51 13.43
N GLY A 901 -47.53 -32.35 13.46
CA GLY A 901 -48.95 -32.19 13.81
C GLY A 901 -49.24 -32.05 15.30
N GLN A 902 -48.22 -32.05 16.16
CA GLN A 902 -48.34 -31.86 17.62
C GLN A 902 -48.36 -30.38 18.00
N VAL A 903 -49.28 -29.62 17.39
CA VAL A 903 -49.34 -28.15 17.47
C VAL A 903 -49.47 -27.63 18.92
N LYS A 904 -50.27 -28.30 19.77
CA LYS A 904 -50.46 -27.88 21.17
C LYS A 904 -49.17 -27.97 22.01
N GLU A 905 -48.39 -29.03 21.82
CA GLU A 905 -47.11 -29.19 22.51
C GLU A 905 -46.09 -28.16 22.01
N ALA A 906 -46.09 -27.86 20.71
CA ALA A 906 -45.26 -26.82 20.12
C ALA A 906 -45.58 -25.43 20.72
N VAL A 907 -46.85 -25.06 20.85
CA VAL A 907 -47.28 -23.79 21.46
C VAL A 907 -46.78 -23.71 22.91
N LYS A 908 -47.04 -24.73 23.73
CA LYS A 908 -46.63 -24.75 25.14
C LYS A 908 -45.12 -24.58 25.30
N LEU A 909 -44.32 -25.25 24.46
CA LEU A 909 -42.87 -25.16 24.52
C LEU A 909 -42.35 -23.79 24.06
N LEU A 910 -42.94 -23.21 23.01
CA LEU A 910 -42.57 -21.87 22.51
C LEU A 910 -43.00 -20.75 23.46
N GLU A 911 -44.17 -20.83 24.10
CA GLU A 911 -44.60 -19.87 25.14
C GLU A 911 -43.58 -19.82 26.27
N HIS A 912 -43.12 -20.99 26.74
CA HIS A 912 -42.07 -21.08 27.74
C HIS A 912 -40.74 -20.44 27.26
N VAL A 913 -40.26 -20.80 26.07
CA VAL A 913 -39.00 -20.25 25.52
C VAL A 913 -39.07 -18.73 25.35
N VAL A 914 -40.18 -18.22 24.82
CA VAL A 914 -40.40 -16.77 24.62
C VAL A 914 -40.47 -16.06 25.97
N ALA A 915 -41.12 -16.64 26.98
CA ALA A 915 -41.18 -16.05 28.32
C ALA A 915 -39.78 -15.92 28.95
N VAL A 916 -38.95 -16.96 28.87
CA VAL A 916 -37.58 -16.92 29.38
C VAL A 916 -36.73 -15.91 28.60
N ARG A 917 -36.72 -15.97 27.26
CA ARG A 917 -35.96 -15.04 26.39
C ARG A 917 -36.40 -13.58 26.55
N LYS A 918 -37.67 -13.33 26.88
CA LYS A 918 -38.16 -11.98 27.17
C LYS A 918 -37.49 -11.36 28.41
N THR A 919 -37.11 -12.19 29.38
CA THR A 919 -36.44 -11.74 30.62
C THR A 919 -34.92 -11.68 30.50
N THR A 920 -34.32 -12.47 29.60
CA THR A 920 -32.86 -12.59 29.47
C THR A 920 -32.26 -11.82 28.29
N LEU A 921 -33.02 -11.57 27.22
CA LEU A 921 -32.53 -10.96 25.99
C LEU A 921 -33.25 -9.64 25.67
N ALA A 922 -32.49 -8.70 25.11
CA ALA A 922 -33.02 -7.44 24.59
C ALA A 922 -34.09 -7.66 23.51
N GLU A 923 -35.00 -6.71 23.35
CA GLU A 923 -36.15 -6.83 22.44
C GLU A 923 -35.76 -7.00 20.97
N ASN A 924 -34.60 -6.46 20.58
CA ASN A 924 -34.04 -6.56 19.23
C ASN A 924 -33.16 -7.80 19.00
N HIS A 925 -32.99 -8.67 20.00
CA HIS A 925 -32.13 -9.85 19.87
C HIS A 925 -32.74 -10.88 18.89
N PRO A 926 -31.96 -11.43 17.92
CA PRO A 926 -32.47 -12.37 16.91
C PRO A 926 -33.19 -13.57 17.50
N ASP A 927 -32.58 -14.26 18.47
CA ASP A 927 -33.20 -15.42 19.11
C ASP A 927 -34.56 -15.15 19.74
N ARG A 928 -34.74 -13.95 20.31
CA ARG A 928 -36.03 -13.54 20.87
C ARG A 928 -37.05 -13.35 19.74
N LEU A 929 -36.69 -12.58 18.70
CA LEU A 929 -37.55 -12.34 17.54
C LEU A 929 -37.92 -13.64 16.82
N THR A 930 -36.96 -14.54 16.61
CA THR A 930 -37.19 -15.86 15.97
C THR A 930 -38.13 -16.72 16.81
N SER A 931 -37.96 -16.76 18.14
CA SER A 931 -38.89 -17.50 19.01
C SER A 931 -40.31 -16.93 19.01
N GLN A 932 -40.45 -15.60 18.95
CA GLN A 932 -41.74 -14.92 18.85
C GLN A 932 -42.40 -15.16 17.49
N HIS A 933 -41.62 -15.12 16.41
CA HIS A 933 -42.05 -15.45 15.07
C HIS A 933 -42.60 -16.89 15.00
N GLU A 934 -41.84 -17.87 15.50
CA GLU A 934 -42.27 -19.27 15.50
C GLU A 934 -43.48 -19.51 16.40
N LEU A 935 -43.56 -18.81 17.55
CA LEU A 935 -44.75 -18.84 18.42
C LEU A 935 -45.98 -18.32 17.69
N ALA A 936 -45.86 -17.24 16.92
CA ALA A 936 -46.98 -16.71 16.14
C ALA A 936 -47.43 -17.68 15.04
N ILE A 937 -46.50 -18.37 14.37
CA ILE A 937 -46.85 -19.43 13.42
C ILE A 937 -47.58 -20.58 14.14
N ALA A 938 -47.12 -20.98 15.33
CA ALA A 938 -47.77 -22.01 16.13
C ALA A 938 -49.18 -21.58 16.58
N TYR A 939 -49.37 -20.33 17.02
CA TYR A 939 -50.69 -19.76 17.31
C TYR A 939 -51.61 -19.79 16.10
N ARG A 940 -51.10 -19.44 14.91
CA ARG A 940 -51.88 -19.51 13.67
C ARG A 940 -52.33 -20.94 13.39
N ALA A 941 -51.43 -21.91 13.52
CA ALA A 941 -51.74 -23.34 13.35
C ALA A 941 -52.73 -23.87 14.41
N ASN A 942 -52.72 -23.30 15.62
CA ASN A 942 -53.66 -23.63 16.69
C ASN A 942 -55.00 -22.86 16.60
N GLY A 943 -55.19 -22.04 15.56
CA GLY A 943 -56.41 -21.23 15.35
C GLY A 943 -56.46 -19.92 16.14
N GLN A 944 -55.41 -19.55 16.88
CA GLN A 944 -55.30 -18.31 17.63
C GLN A 944 -54.82 -17.14 16.74
N ILE A 945 -55.58 -16.84 15.69
CA ILE A 945 -55.17 -15.93 14.61
C ILE A 945 -54.86 -14.52 15.11
N LYS A 946 -55.66 -13.96 16.02
CA LYS A 946 -55.47 -12.59 16.53
C LYS A 946 -54.17 -12.42 17.30
N GLU A 947 -53.80 -13.41 18.13
CA GLU A 947 -52.53 -13.40 18.87
C GLU A 947 -51.34 -13.53 17.93
N ALA A 948 -51.47 -14.35 16.88
CA ALA A 948 -50.45 -14.47 15.84
C ALA A 948 -50.20 -13.15 15.11
N VAL A 949 -51.26 -12.43 14.71
CA VAL A 949 -51.14 -11.11 14.06
C VAL A 949 -50.44 -10.11 14.96
N LYS A 950 -50.90 -9.95 16.21
CA LYS A 950 -50.33 -9.01 17.18
C LYS A 950 -48.83 -9.24 17.41
N LEU A 951 -48.42 -10.51 17.54
CA LEU A 951 -47.03 -10.87 17.77
C LEU A 951 -46.17 -10.65 16.51
N LEU A 952 -46.67 -10.95 15.32
CA LEU A 952 -45.95 -10.73 14.07
C LEU A 952 -45.83 -9.25 13.69
N GLU A 953 -46.84 -8.43 13.96
CA GLU A 953 -46.76 -6.97 13.80
C GLU A 953 -45.61 -6.39 14.65
N HIS A 954 -45.51 -6.85 15.90
CA HIS A 954 -44.40 -6.49 16.80
C HIS A 954 -43.04 -6.93 16.24
N VAL A 955 -42.89 -8.20 15.84
CA VAL A 955 -41.62 -8.72 15.28
C VAL A 955 -41.23 -7.98 14.01
N VAL A 956 -42.17 -7.70 13.10
CA VAL A 956 -41.91 -6.96 11.86
C VAL A 956 -41.55 -5.50 12.16
N ALA A 957 -42.17 -4.85 13.14
CA ALA A 957 -41.83 -3.49 13.54
C ALA A 957 -40.40 -3.39 14.07
N VAL A 958 -39.99 -4.30 14.96
CA VAL A 958 -38.62 -4.34 15.50
C VAL A 958 -37.62 -4.73 14.39
N GLY A 959 -37.95 -5.72 13.56
CA GLY A 959 -37.12 -6.15 12.43
C GLY A 959 -36.88 -5.04 11.40
N LYS A 960 -37.86 -4.15 11.19
CA LYS A 960 -37.70 -2.97 10.30
C LYS A 960 -36.62 -2.01 10.77
N THR A 961 -36.43 -1.86 12.09
CA THR A 961 -35.43 -0.95 12.66
C THR A 961 -34.04 -1.57 12.80
N THR A 962 -33.95 -2.91 12.85
CA THR A 962 -32.70 -3.62 13.21
C THR A 962 -32.05 -4.35 12.05
N LEU A 963 -32.84 -4.82 11.07
CA LEU A 963 -32.37 -5.64 9.94
C LEU A 963 -32.56 -4.90 8.61
N ALA A 964 -31.61 -5.13 7.69
CA ALA A 964 -31.70 -4.63 6.33
C ALA A 964 -32.96 -5.16 5.64
N GLU A 965 -33.47 -4.41 4.65
CA GLU A 965 -34.73 -4.74 3.98
C GLU A 965 -34.71 -6.11 3.28
N ASN A 966 -33.57 -6.51 2.75
CA ASN A 966 -33.33 -7.78 2.09
C ASN A 966 -32.92 -8.92 3.04
N HIS A 967 -32.93 -8.70 4.36
CA HIS A 967 -32.52 -9.71 5.31
C HIS A 967 -33.52 -10.88 5.37
N PRO A 968 -33.07 -12.16 5.30
CA PRO A 968 -33.97 -13.33 5.27
C PRO A 968 -35.00 -13.37 6.41
N SER A 969 -34.56 -13.19 7.66
CA SER A 969 -35.47 -13.21 8.82
C SER A 969 -36.53 -12.11 8.81
N ARG A 970 -36.23 -10.94 8.21
CA ARG A 970 -37.20 -9.84 8.06
C ARG A 970 -38.26 -10.22 7.02
N LEU A 971 -37.83 -10.74 5.87
CA LEU A 971 -38.73 -11.21 4.81
C LEU A 971 -39.60 -12.37 5.31
N ALA A 972 -39.04 -13.33 6.03
CA ALA A 972 -39.78 -14.45 6.64
C ALA A 972 -40.87 -13.97 7.61
N SER A 973 -40.54 -12.99 8.47
CA SER A 973 -41.51 -12.41 9.40
C SER A 973 -42.63 -11.64 8.69
N GLN A 974 -42.30 -10.90 7.63
CA GLN A 974 -43.30 -10.19 6.81
C GLN A 974 -44.19 -11.18 6.03
N HIS A 975 -43.61 -12.25 5.49
CA HIS A 975 -44.33 -13.33 4.84
C HIS A 975 -45.31 -14.00 5.83
N ALA A 976 -44.86 -14.35 7.03
CA ALA A 976 -45.72 -14.94 8.06
C ALA A 976 -46.83 -13.99 8.49
N LEU A 977 -46.54 -12.68 8.63
CA LEU A 977 -47.53 -11.65 8.93
C LEU A 977 -48.60 -11.56 7.85
N ALA A 978 -48.21 -11.60 6.57
CA ALA A 978 -49.17 -11.59 5.47
C ALA A 978 -50.07 -12.84 5.49
N GLY A 979 -49.51 -14.02 5.79
CA GLY A 979 -50.29 -15.24 6.00
C GLY A 979 -51.27 -15.12 7.18
N ALA A 980 -50.87 -14.46 8.27
CA ALA A 980 -51.73 -14.19 9.42
C ALA A 980 -52.84 -13.17 9.08
N TYR A 981 -52.53 -12.10 8.35
CA TYR A 981 -53.53 -11.15 7.82
C TYR A 981 -54.55 -11.84 6.92
N ARG A 982 -54.11 -12.74 6.03
CA ARG A 982 -55.03 -13.52 5.19
C ARG A 982 -55.98 -14.36 6.04
N ALA A 983 -55.46 -15.07 7.04
CA ALA A 983 -56.27 -15.87 7.95
C ALA A 983 -57.23 -15.02 8.81
N ASN A 984 -56.87 -13.76 9.09
CA ASN A 984 -57.71 -12.79 9.81
C ASN A 984 -58.69 -12.04 8.90
N GLY A 985 -58.71 -12.30 7.59
CA GLY A 985 -59.56 -11.62 6.62
C GLY A 985 -59.07 -10.26 6.14
N GLN A 986 -57.88 -9.82 6.54
CA GLN A 986 -57.24 -8.56 6.12
C GLN A 986 -56.51 -8.73 4.77
N ILE A 987 -57.25 -9.10 3.73
CA ILE A 987 -56.68 -9.54 2.44
C ILE A 987 -55.85 -8.45 1.75
N LYS A 988 -56.30 -7.19 1.77
CA LYS A 988 -55.59 -6.07 1.11
C LYS A 988 -54.20 -5.81 1.71
N GLU A 989 -54.09 -5.87 3.04
CA GLU A 989 -52.81 -5.71 3.74
C GLU A 989 -51.86 -6.89 3.47
N ALA A 990 -52.40 -8.11 3.37
CA ALA A 990 -51.62 -9.28 2.98
C ALA A 990 -51.04 -9.15 1.57
N VAL A 991 -51.84 -8.71 0.59
CA VAL A 991 -51.37 -8.48 -0.80
C VAL A 991 -50.24 -7.44 -0.83
N LYS A 992 -50.46 -6.26 -0.23
CA LYS A 992 -49.46 -5.18 -0.21
C LYS A 992 -48.13 -5.62 0.39
N LEU A 993 -48.18 -6.39 1.48
CA LEU A 993 -46.97 -6.88 2.14
C LEU A 993 -46.25 -7.97 1.32
N LEU A 994 -46.99 -8.87 0.68
CA LEU A 994 -46.42 -9.94 -0.16
C LEU A 994 -45.83 -9.40 -1.47
N GLU A 995 -46.45 -8.40 -2.09
CA GLU A 995 -45.88 -7.69 -3.25
C GLU A 995 -44.51 -7.10 -2.91
N HIS A 996 -44.40 -6.46 -1.74
CA HIS A 996 -43.14 -5.94 -1.22
C HIS A 996 -42.10 -7.04 -1.00
N VAL A 997 -42.46 -8.13 -0.30
CA VAL A 997 -41.56 -9.27 -0.04
C VAL A 997 -41.06 -9.92 -1.33
N VAL A 998 -41.94 -10.14 -2.32
CA VAL A 998 -41.57 -10.73 -3.62
C VAL A 998 -40.67 -9.79 -4.41
N ALA A 999 -40.93 -8.48 -4.41
CA ALA A 999 -40.10 -7.49 -5.09
C ALA A 999 -38.68 -7.43 -4.51
N VAL A 1000 -38.55 -7.37 -3.18
CA VAL A 1000 -37.24 -7.39 -2.50
C VAL A 1000 -36.54 -8.73 -2.70
N GLY A 1001 -37.25 -9.84 -2.53
CA GLY A 1001 -36.73 -11.20 -2.70
C GLY A 1001 -36.17 -11.45 -4.10
N LYS A 1002 -36.80 -10.90 -5.15
CA LYS A 1002 -36.31 -10.98 -6.54
C LYS A 1002 -34.91 -10.40 -6.73
N THR A 1003 -34.52 -9.41 -5.93
CA THR A 1003 -33.19 -8.81 -6.00
C THR A 1003 -32.13 -9.57 -5.19
N ALA A 1004 -32.55 -10.31 -4.15
CA ALA A 1004 -31.64 -10.94 -3.19
C ALA A 1004 -31.41 -12.44 -3.48
N LEU A 1005 -32.47 -13.17 -3.79
CA LEU A 1005 -32.47 -14.63 -3.93
C LEU A 1005 -32.50 -15.06 -5.40
N ALA A 1006 -32.00 -16.26 -5.68
CA ALA A 1006 -32.12 -16.85 -7.01
C ALA A 1006 -33.59 -17.24 -7.27
N GLU A 1007 -34.02 -17.19 -8.54
CA GLU A 1007 -35.42 -17.46 -8.91
C GLU A 1007 -35.94 -18.84 -8.50
N SER A 1008 -35.04 -19.82 -8.43
CA SER A 1008 -35.31 -21.18 -7.96
C SER A 1008 -35.28 -21.35 -6.44
N HIS A 1009 -34.98 -20.31 -5.67
CA HIS A 1009 -34.85 -20.42 -4.22
C HIS A 1009 -36.20 -20.73 -3.55
N PRO A 1010 -36.27 -21.70 -2.61
CA PRO A 1010 -37.52 -22.12 -1.97
C PRO A 1010 -38.34 -20.97 -1.38
N ASP A 1011 -37.71 -20.05 -0.63
CA ASP A 1011 -38.40 -18.92 -0.01
C ASP A 1011 -39.02 -17.93 -1.02
N GLN A 1012 -38.38 -17.76 -2.19
CA GLN A 1012 -38.92 -16.90 -3.23
C GLN A 1012 -40.15 -17.55 -3.89
N LEU A 1013 -40.09 -18.85 -4.15
CA LEU A 1013 -41.23 -19.62 -4.67
C LEU A 1013 -42.39 -19.64 -3.66
N ALA A 1014 -42.10 -19.87 -2.37
CA ALA A 1014 -43.10 -19.83 -1.30
C ALA A 1014 -43.77 -18.46 -1.16
N SER A 1015 -43.00 -17.36 -1.26
CA SER A 1015 -43.56 -16.00 -1.22
C SER A 1015 -44.42 -15.68 -2.44
N LYS A 1016 -44.01 -16.11 -3.65
CA LYS A 1016 -44.82 -15.97 -4.87
C LYS A 1016 -46.11 -16.81 -4.78
N HIS A 1017 -46.02 -18.01 -4.23
CA HIS A 1017 -47.16 -18.89 -3.99
C HIS A 1017 -48.18 -18.25 -3.04
N GLU A 1018 -47.71 -17.72 -1.91
CA GLU A 1018 -48.58 -17.02 -0.95
C GLU A 1018 -49.20 -15.74 -1.53
N LEU A 1019 -48.44 -14.98 -2.34
CA LEU A 1019 -48.96 -13.82 -3.06
C LEU A 1019 -50.07 -14.21 -4.03
N ALA A 1020 -49.92 -15.31 -4.77
CA ALA A 1020 -50.97 -15.79 -5.65
C ALA A 1020 -52.23 -16.21 -4.89
N GLY A 1021 -52.07 -16.85 -3.74
CA GLY A 1021 -53.18 -17.15 -2.82
C GLY A 1021 -53.89 -15.88 -2.33
N ALA A 1022 -53.13 -14.84 -1.99
CA ALA A 1022 -53.66 -13.54 -1.60
C ALA A 1022 -54.39 -12.81 -2.75
N TYR A 1023 -53.83 -12.82 -3.97
CA TYR A 1023 -54.51 -12.31 -5.16
C TYR A 1023 -55.82 -13.04 -5.44
N ARG A 1024 -55.85 -14.38 -5.30
CA ARG A 1024 -57.09 -15.15 -5.45
C ARG A 1024 -58.14 -14.73 -4.43
N ALA A 1025 -57.76 -14.58 -3.17
CA ALA A 1025 -58.65 -14.10 -2.11
C ALA A 1025 -59.12 -12.65 -2.33
N ASN A 1026 -58.31 -11.82 -3.00
CA ASN A 1026 -58.66 -10.44 -3.34
C ASN A 1026 -59.46 -10.31 -4.65
N GLY A 1027 -59.75 -11.42 -5.35
CA GLY A 1027 -60.47 -11.44 -6.63
C GLY A 1027 -59.59 -11.13 -7.86
N GLN A 1028 -58.28 -10.96 -7.69
CA GLN A 1028 -57.31 -10.72 -8.78
C GLN A 1028 -56.88 -12.05 -9.43
N ILE A 1029 -57.84 -12.81 -9.94
CA ILE A 1029 -57.63 -14.20 -10.39
C ILE A 1029 -56.59 -14.30 -11.53
N LYS A 1030 -56.62 -13.37 -12.49
CA LYS A 1030 -55.69 -13.37 -13.64
C LYS A 1030 -54.22 -13.21 -13.22
N GLU A 1031 -53.95 -12.35 -12.24
CA GLU A 1031 -52.60 -12.16 -11.70
C GLU A 1031 -52.13 -13.38 -10.91
N ALA A 1032 -53.04 -14.02 -10.16
CA ALA A 1032 -52.76 -15.28 -9.46
C ALA A 1032 -52.36 -16.40 -10.44
N VAL A 1033 -53.09 -16.56 -11.55
CA VAL A 1033 -52.78 -17.54 -12.60
C VAL A 1033 -51.40 -17.28 -13.20
N LYS A 1034 -51.14 -16.04 -13.65
CA LYS A 1034 -49.85 -15.67 -14.26
C LYS A 1034 -48.66 -15.95 -13.33
N LEU A 1035 -48.81 -15.64 -12.04
CA LEU A 1035 -47.75 -15.87 -11.05
C LEU A 1035 -47.54 -17.36 -10.77
N LEU A 1036 -48.62 -18.15 -10.67
CA LEU A 1036 -48.53 -19.60 -10.41
C LEU A 1036 -48.01 -20.38 -11.63
N GLU A 1037 -48.37 -20.00 -12.86
CA GLU A 1037 -47.77 -20.57 -14.08
C GLU A 1037 -46.26 -20.40 -14.08
N HIS A 1038 -45.80 -19.20 -13.72
CA HIS A 1038 -44.38 -18.91 -13.57
C HIS A 1038 -43.72 -19.75 -12.47
N VAL A 1039 -44.33 -19.87 -11.28
CA VAL A 1039 -43.80 -20.68 -10.17
C VAL A 1039 -43.70 -22.15 -10.55
N VAL A 1040 -44.71 -22.71 -11.20
CA VAL A 1040 -44.71 -24.11 -11.66
C VAL A 1040 -43.67 -24.33 -12.76
N ALA A 1041 -43.48 -23.38 -13.68
CA ALA A 1041 -42.46 -23.48 -14.72
C ALA A 1041 -41.03 -23.52 -14.14
N VAL A 1042 -40.73 -22.63 -13.18
CA VAL A 1042 -39.44 -22.64 -12.47
C VAL A 1042 -39.29 -23.87 -11.58
N GLY A 1043 -40.36 -24.28 -10.90
CA GLY A 1043 -40.37 -25.50 -10.08
C GLY A 1043 -40.04 -26.75 -10.90
N LYS A 1044 -40.58 -26.88 -12.13
CA LYS A 1044 -40.28 -28.00 -13.04
C LYS A 1044 -38.81 -28.09 -13.45
N THR A 1045 -38.08 -26.97 -13.50
CA THR A 1045 -36.66 -26.98 -13.85
C THR A 1045 -35.76 -27.18 -12.63
N ALA A 1046 -36.21 -26.76 -11.44
CA ALA A 1046 -35.41 -26.75 -10.21
C ALA A 1046 -35.66 -27.96 -9.28
N LEU A 1047 -36.86 -28.54 -9.30
CA LEU A 1047 -37.30 -29.59 -8.38
C LEU A 1047 -37.63 -30.87 -9.16
N ALA A 1048 -37.48 -32.01 -8.49
CA ALA A 1048 -37.93 -33.28 -9.04
C ALA A 1048 -39.46 -33.30 -9.14
N GLU A 1049 -40.00 -33.98 -10.15
CA GLU A 1049 -41.44 -34.03 -10.44
C GLU A 1049 -42.31 -34.50 -9.26
N ASN A 1050 -41.73 -35.27 -8.33
CA ASN A 1050 -42.37 -35.77 -7.13
C ASN A 1050 -42.18 -34.88 -5.88
N HIS A 1051 -41.57 -33.70 -5.99
CA HIS A 1051 -41.31 -32.82 -4.85
C HIS A 1051 -42.63 -32.27 -4.28
N PRO A 1052 -42.86 -32.31 -2.95
CA PRO A 1052 -44.10 -31.83 -2.33
C PRO A 1052 -44.47 -30.39 -2.73
N ASP A 1053 -43.50 -29.47 -2.75
CA ASP A 1053 -43.73 -28.06 -3.10
C ASP A 1053 -44.12 -27.85 -4.57
N GLN A 1054 -43.61 -28.71 -5.47
CA GLN A 1054 -43.99 -28.69 -6.88
C GLN A 1054 -45.45 -29.14 -7.04
N LEU A 1055 -45.84 -30.23 -6.36
CA LEU A 1055 -47.22 -30.73 -6.37
C LEU A 1055 -48.18 -29.72 -5.72
N ALA A 1056 -47.79 -29.07 -4.62
CA ALA A 1056 -48.58 -28.03 -3.97
C ALA A 1056 -48.79 -26.80 -4.88
N SER A 1057 -47.74 -26.37 -5.58
CA SER A 1057 -47.83 -25.25 -6.53
C SER A 1057 -48.71 -25.57 -7.74
N GLN A 1058 -48.63 -26.80 -8.27
CA GLN A 1058 -49.51 -27.27 -9.34
C GLN A 1058 -50.97 -27.38 -8.88
N HIS A 1059 -51.19 -27.85 -7.64
CA HIS A 1059 -52.51 -27.91 -7.04
C HIS A 1059 -53.15 -26.53 -6.91
N GLU A 1060 -52.42 -25.53 -6.42
CA GLU A 1060 -52.92 -24.16 -6.33
C GLU A 1060 -53.15 -23.52 -7.70
N LEU A 1061 -52.28 -23.80 -8.69
CA LEU A 1061 -52.48 -23.37 -10.08
C LEU A 1061 -53.78 -23.93 -10.66
N ALA A 1062 -54.08 -25.21 -10.40
CA ALA A 1062 -55.35 -25.80 -10.83
C ALA A 1062 -56.56 -25.13 -10.16
N GLY A 1063 -56.44 -24.80 -8.86
CA GLY A 1063 -57.45 -24.01 -8.16
C GLY A 1063 -57.65 -22.62 -8.78
N ALA A 1064 -56.56 -21.95 -9.17
CA ALA A 1064 -56.61 -20.65 -9.85
C ALA A 1064 -57.21 -20.76 -11.27
N TYR A 1065 -56.85 -21.77 -12.06
CA TYR A 1065 -57.47 -22.05 -13.36
C TYR A 1065 -58.97 -22.28 -13.22
N ARG A 1066 -59.41 -23.04 -12.21
CA ARG A 1066 -60.84 -23.25 -11.93
C ARG A 1066 -61.55 -21.93 -11.64
N ALA A 1067 -60.96 -21.09 -10.78
CA ALA A 1067 -61.50 -19.77 -10.47
C ALA A 1067 -61.52 -18.82 -11.68
N ASN A 1068 -60.61 -19.01 -12.64
CA ASN A 1068 -60.55 -18.23 -13.90
C ASN A 1068 -61.45 -18.80 -15.01
N GLY A 1069 -62.17 -19.89 -14.77
CA GLY A 1069 -63.02 -20.57 -15.76
C GLY A 1069 -62.27 -21.48 -16.74
N GLN A 1070 -60.96 -21.69 -16.57
CA GLN A 1070 -60.13 -22.58 -17.38
C GLN A 1070 -60.21 -24.03 -16.88
N ILE A 1071 -61.43 -24.58 -16.85
CA ILE A 1071 -61.72 -25.86 -16.18
C ILE A 1071 -60.95 -27.04 -16.79
N LYS A 1072 -60.78 -27.08 -18.12
CA LYS A 1072 -60.06 -28.16 -18.82
C LYS A 1072 -58.58 -28.22 -18.43
N GLU A 1073 -57.92 -27.08 -18.29
CA GLU A 1073 -56.53 -27.01 -17.85
C GLU A 1073 -56.37 -27.40 -16.38
N ALA A 1074 -57.32 -27.02 -15.53
CA ALA A 1074 -57.37 -27.44 -14.12
C ALA A 1074 -57.48 -28.97 -13.98
N VAL A 1075 -58.35 -29.61 -14.77
CA VAL A 1075 -58.51 -31.08 -14.78
C VAL A 1075 -57.20 -31.75 -15.21
N LYS A 1076 -56.61 -31.34 -16.33
CA LYS A 1076 -55.37 -31.91 -16.85
C LYS A 1076 -54.22 -31.85 -15.83
N LEU A 1077 -54.10 -30.73 -15.13
CA LEU A 1077 -53.06 -30.54 -14.10
C LEU A 1077 -53.33 -31.38 -12.84
N LEU A 1078 -54.58 -31.47 -12.38
CA LEU A 1078 -54.95 -32.28 -11.22
C LEU A 1078 -54.85 -33.78 -11.49
N GLU A 1079 -55.16 -34.25 -12.69
CA GLU A 1079 -54.94 -35.65 -13.10
C GLU A 1079 -53.47 -36.03 -12.97
N HIS A 1080 -52.57 -35.15 -13.42
CA HIS A 1080 -51.14 -35.33 -13.27
C HIS A 1080 -50.70 -35.37 -11.79
N VAL A 1081 -51.12 -34.39 -10.98
CA VAL A 1081 -50.81 -34.35 -9.53
C VAL A 1081 -51.29 -35.61 -8.81
N VAL A 1082 -52.51 -36.06 -9.10
CA VAL A 1082 -53.08 -37.28 -8.50
C VAL A 1082 -52.33 -38.53 -8.97
N ALA A 1083 -51.90 -38.61 -10.24
CA ALA A 1083 -51.12 -39.74 -10.74
C ALA A 1083 -49.76 -39.85 -10.02
N VAL A 1084 -49.03 -38.74 -9.88
CA VAL A 1084 -47.77 -38.69 -9.13
C VAL A 1084 -48.00 -39.00 -7.65
N GLY A 1085 -49.02 -38.40 -7.04
CA GLY A 1085 -49.39 -38.67 -5.64
C GLY A 1085 -49.78 -40.12 -5.38
N LYS A 1086 -50.43 -40.80 -6.33
CA LYS A 1086 -50.76 -42.24 -6.23
C LYS A 1086 -49.51 -43.13 -6.21
N ALA A 1087 -48.46 -42.76 -6.94
CA ALA A 1087 -47.21 -43.51 -7.01
C ALA A 1087 -46.34 -43.33 -5.76
N MET A 1088 -46.42 -42.17 -5.10
CA MET A 1088 -45.49 -41.78 -4.04
C MET A 1088 -46.06 -41.85 -2.63
N LEU A 1089 -47.37 -41.64 -2.46
CA LEU A 1089 -48.00 -41.50 -1.15
C LEU A 1089 -48.95 -42.67 -0.88
N ALA A 1090 -48.95 -43.14 0.39
CA ALA A 1090 -49.91 -44.14 0.85
C ALA A 1090 -51.35 -43.69 0.60
N GLU A 1091 -52.26 -44.65 0.41
CA GLU A 1091 -53.64 -44.38 0.02
C GLU A 1091 -54.40 -43.48 1.02
N ASN A 1092 -54.05 -43.57 2.30
CA ASN A 1092 -54.61 -42.77 3.39
C ASN A 1092 -53.88 -41.43 3.65
N HIS A 1093 -52.91 -41.05 2.82
CA HIS A 1093 -52.13 -39.83 3.04
C HIS A 1093 -53.00 -38.57 2.82
N PRO A 1094 -53.04 -37.59 3.75
CA PRO A 1094 -53.91 -36.41 3.65
C PRO A 1094 -53.78 -35.64 2.33
N SER A 1095 -52.56 -35.36 1.86
CA SER A 1095 -52.32 -34.64 0.59
C SER A 1095 -52.79 -35.40 -0.65
N ARG A 1096 -52.78 -36.75 -0.63
CA ARG A 1096 -53.33 -37.59 -1.71
C ARG A 1096 -54.85 -37.50 -1.74
N LEU A 1097 -55.49 -37.56 -0.57
CA LEU A 1097 -56.95 -37.42 -0.46
C LEU A 1097 -57.42 -36.01 -0.86
N ALA A 1098 -56.69 -34.97 -0.46
CA ALA A 1098 -56.99 -33.58 -0.82
C ALA A 1098 -56.88 -33.32 -2.33
N SER A 1099 -55.81 -33.81 -2.99
CA SER A 1099 -55.66 -33.68 -4.45
C SER A 1099 -56.74 -34.45 -5.22
N GLN A 1100 -57.14 -35.64 -4.74
CA GLN A 1100 -58.25 -36.41 -5.32
C GLN A 1100 -59.61 -35.73 -5.11
N HIS A 1101 -59.84 -35.15 -3.95
CA HIS A 1101 -61.04 -34.35 -3.67
C HIS A 1101 -61.16 -33.17 -4.64
N GLU A 1102 -60.09 -32.40 -4.82
CA GLU A 1102 -60.08 -31.25 -5.74
C GLU A 1102 -60.21 -31.66 -7.20
N LEU A 1103 -59.60 -32.79 -7.62
CA LEU A 1103 -59.82 -33.35 -8.95
C LEU A 1103 -61.29 -33.70 -9.18
N ALA A 1104 -61.97 -34.27 -8.18
CA ALA A 1104 -63.39 -34.58 -8.31
C ALA A 1104 -64.26 -33.33 -8.43
N ILE A 1105 -63.93 -32.25 -7.71
CA ILE A 1105 -64.60 -30.95 -7.89
C ILE A 1105 -64.36 -30.43 -9.31
N ALA A 1106 -63.14 -30.53 -9.82
CA ALA A 1106 -62.80 -30.11 -11.19
C ALA A 1106 -63.54 -30.94 -12.25
N TYR A 1107 -63.63 -32.27 -12.09
CA TYR A 1107 -64.44 -33.14 -12.95
C TYR A 1107 -65.91 -32.74 -12.94
N ARG A 1108 -66.48 -32.41 -11.78
CA ARG A 1108 -67.86 -31.94 -11.70
C ARG A 1108 -68.05 -30.63 -12.47
N ALA A 1109 -67.15 -29.67 -12.27
CA ALA A 1109 -67.17 -28.39 -12.99
C ALA A 1109 -66.99 -28.57 -14.51
N ASN A 1110 -66.29 -29.62 -14.95
CA ASN A 1110 -66.10 -29.97 -16.36
C ASN A 1110 -67.27 -30.80 -16.95
N GLY A 1111 -68.32 -31.08 -16.17
CA GLY A 1111 -69.47 -31.90 -16.58
C GLY A 1111 -69.23 -33.43 -16.53
N GLN A 1112 -68.07 -33.88 -16.05
CA GLN A 1112 -67.71 -35.29 -15.89
C GLN A 1112 -68.23 -35.85 -14.55
N ILE A 1113 -69.55 -35.75 -14.32
CA ILE A 1113 -70.16 -36.01 -13.01
C ILE A 1113 -69.96 -37.46 -12.54
N LYS A 1114 -69.98 -38.44 -13.45
CA LYS A 1114 -69.77 -39.86 -13.10
C LYS A 1114 -68.37 -40.13 -12.53
N GLU A 1115 -67.34 -39.53 -13.11
CA GLU A 1115 -65.96 -39.67 -12.62
C GLU A 1115 -65.76 -38.92 -11.30
N ALA A 1116 -66.39 -37.75 -11.13
CA ALA A 1116 -66.38 -37.02 -9.86
C ALA A 1116 -66.99 -37.83 -8.71
N VAL A 1117 -68.14 -38.47 -8.93
CA VAL A 1117 -68.80 -39.33 -7.94
C VAL A 1117 -67.90 -40.51 -7.57
N LYS A 1118 -67.38 -41.24 -8.55
CA LYS A 1118 -66.51 -42.40 -8.32
C LYS A 1118 -65.27 -42.05 -7.50
N LEU A 1119 -64.64 -40.91 -7.79
CA LEU A 1119 -63.46 -40.44 -7.06
C LEU A 1119 -63.80 -39.97 -5.65
N LEU A 1120 -64.92 -39.27 -5.44
CA LEU A 1120 -65.37 -38.85 -4.11
C LEU A 1120 -65.83 -40.02 -3.24
N GLU A 1121 -66.46 -41.06 -3.81
CA GLU A 1121 -66.80 -42.30 -3.09
C GLU A 1121 -65.52 -42.96 -2.53
N HIS A 1122 -64.46 -43.02 -3.34
CA HIS A 1122 -63.15 -43.52 -2.93
C HIS A 1122 -62.54 -42.65 -1.81
N VAL A 1123 -62.48 -41.32 -1.99
CA VAL A 1123 -61.91 -40.39 -1.00
C VAL A 1123 -62.67 -40.45 0.33
N VAL A 1124 -64.01 -40.53 0.30
CA VAL A 1124 -64.83 -40.63 1.51
C VAL A 1124 -64.64 -42.00 2.18
N ALA A 1125 -64.54 -43.10 1.42
CA ALA A 1125 -64.32 -44.42 1.97
C ALA A 1125 -62.97 -44.52 2.71
N VAL A 1126 -61.89 -44.03 2.11
CA VAL A 1126 -60.56 -43.99 2.73
C VAL A 1126 -60.53 -42.94 3.87
N GLY A 1127 -61.16 -41.79 3.69
CA GLY A 1127 -61.27 -40.76 4.73
C GLY A 1127 -62.04 -41.25 5.96
N LYS A 1128 -62.98 -42.19 5.82
CA LYS A 1128 -63.69 -42.81 6.95
C LYS A 1128 -62.78 -43.64 7.85
N THR A 1129 -61.76 -44.28 7.28
CA THR A 1129 -60.81 -45.11 8.02
C THR A 1129 -59.61 -44.32 8.53
N ALA A 1130 -59.25 -43.21 7.85
CA ALA A 1130 -58.07 -42.41 8.15
C ALA A 1130 -58.33 -41.16 9.02
N LEU A 1131 -59.52 -40.57 8.97
CA LEU A 1131 -59.84 -39.29 9.62
C LEU A 1131 -61.00 -39.44 10.61
N ALA A 1132 -60.91 -38.74 11.75
CA ALA A 1132 -61.98 -38.68 12.75
C ALA A 1132 -63.31 -38.16 12.15
N GLU A 1133 -64.44 -38.54 12.72
CA GLU A 1133 -65.77 -38.22 12.16
C GLU A 1133 -66.04 -36.72 12.02
N ASN A 1134 -65.45 -35.92 12.90
CA ASN A 1134 -65.55 -34.46 12.93
C ASN A 1134 -64.45 -33.74 12.12
N HIS A 1135 -63.60 -34.47 11.39
CA HIS A 1135 -62.53 -33.85 10.62
C HIS A 1135 -63.10 -33.02 9.45
N PRO A 1136 -62.71 -31.73 9.30
CA PRO A 1136 -63.26 -30.83 8.28
C PRO A 1136 -63.18 -31.40 6.86
N ASP A 1137 -62.04 -31.98 6.47
CA ASP A 1137 -61.84 -32.52 5.11
C ASP A 1137 -62.72 -33.75 4.80
N ARG A 1138 -63.03 -34.55 5.83
CA ARG A 1138 -63.96 -35.69 5.71
C ARG A 1138 -65.37 -35.18 5.48
N LEU A 1139 -65.80 -34.18 6.24
CA LEU A 1139 -67.12 -33.55 6.09
C LEU A 1139 -67.26 -32.83 4.75
N ALA A 1140 -66.23 -32.11 4.31
CA ALA A 1140 -66.18 -31.46 3.01
C ALA A 1140 -66.31 -32.47 1.87
N SER A 1141 -65.57 -33.58 1.92
CA SER A 1141 -65.66 -34.66 0.93
C SER A 1141 -67.04 -35.32 0.90
N GLN A 1142 -67.65 -35.56 2.05
CA GLN A 1142 -69.01 -36.10 2.14
C GLN A 1142 -70.06 -35.15 1.57
N HIS A 1143 -69.94 -33.85 1.87
CA HIS A 1143 -70.83 -32.83 1.35
C HIS A 1143 -70.69 -32.65 -0.17
N GLU A 1144 -69.46 -32.67 -0.69
CA GLU A 1144 -69.21 -32.61 -2.12
C GLU A 1144 -69.66 -33.89 -2.85
N LEU A 1145 -69.57 -35.06 -2.21
CA LEU A 1145 -70.15 -36.30 -2.72
C LEU A 1145 -71.68 -36.21 -2.83
N ALA A 1146 -72.36 -35.69 -1.80
CA ALA A 1146 -73.80 -35.48 -1.81
C ALA A 1146 -74.23 -34.51 -2.93
N ARG A 1147 -73.51 -33.39 -3.10
CA ARG A 1147 -73.73 -32.45 -4.22
C ARG A 1147 -73.54 -33.11 -5.59
N SER A 1148 -72.52 -33.96 -5.73
CA SER A 1148 -72.21 -34.64 -6.99
C SER A 1148 -73.26 -35.72 -7.33
N HIS A 1149 -73.81 -36.44 -6.35
CA HIS A 1149 -74.95 -37.34 -6.56
C HIS A 1149 -76.22 -36.59 -6.97
N LEU A 1150 -76.51 -35.42 -6.38
CA LEU A 1150 -77.64 -34.58 -6.77
C LEU A 1150 -77.50 -34.11 -8.22
N ALA A 1151 -76.30 -33.65 -8.61
CA ALA A 1151 -76.01 -33.27 -10.00
C ALA A 1151 -76.14 -34.47 -10.96
N ASN A 1152 -75.68 -35.66 -10.57
CA ASN A 1152 -75.80 -36.88 -11.38
C ASN A 1152 -77.26 -37.29 -11.59
N ARG A 1153 -78.11 -37.15 -10.57
CA ARG A 1153 -79.56 -37.39 -10.66
C ARG A 1153 -80.24 -36.38 -11.58
N GLN A 1154 -79.89 -35.09 -11.47
CA GLN A 1154 -80.43 -34.04 -12.35
C GLN A 1154 -80.01 -34.22 -13.82
N GLN A 1155 -78.78 -34.65 -14.08
CA GLN A 1155 -78.29 -34.95 -15.43
C GLN A 1155 -78.99 -36.16 -16.04
N ASN A 1156 -79.29 -37.19 -15.24
CA ASN A 1156 -80.07 -38.35 -15.70
C ASN A 1156 -81.56 -38.04 -15.92
N CYS A 1157 -82.14 -37.06 -15.21
CA CYS A 1157 -83.52 -36.59 -15.44
C CYS A 1157 -83.69 -35.71 -16.70
N PHE A 1158 -82.60 -35.20 -17.29
CA PHE A 1158 -82.62 -34.43 -18.56
C PHE A 1158 -82.38 -35.30 -19.81
N ILE A 1159 -82.01 -36.58 -19.61
CA ILE A 1159 -81.69 -37.56 -20.68
C ILE A 1159 -82.81 -38.63 -20.82
N MET A 1160 -83.80 -38.62 -19.93
CA MET A 1160 -85.14 -39.19 -20.16
C MET A 1160 -86.06 -38.10 -20.68
#